data_AF-A0A0V0Y077-F1
#
_entry.id   AF-A0A0V0Y077-F1
#
_cell.length_a   1.000
_cell.length_b   1.000
_cell.length_c   1.000
_cell.angle_alpha   90.00
_cell.angle_beta   90.00
_cell.angle_gamma   90.00
#
_symmetry.space_group_name_H-M   'P 1'
#
loop_
_entity.id
_entity.type
_entity.pdbx_description
1 polymer ?
#
loop_
_entity_poly.entity_id
_entity_poly.type
_entity_poly.pdbx_seq_one_letter_code
_entity_poly.pdbx_strand_id
1 'polypeptide(L)'
;MFSINVMHLKRIELEGFKSYRQRTVLDNFNSNFNAITGLNGSGKSNILDAICFVLGITNLSHVRAASLQDLVSDYGKTGIERAAVSVVFDNSNRARSPYGYENFDEIVISRVIVSGQQKCFLNGSICPISKIIDLFRSIHMNVNNPHFLIMQGRITKVLNMKPLELLSMMEEATGTKMYESKRQVAEHLIHSKEKKFKENERLLVDAVMPKIKKLNKQKDEYNQLKLAKSKLGMYERLVAAYRYHETKENISKLNTLKESSMKSIDNEQKIMTCKKEKYTEIEVELKALKKKQGQSTALTKLQEELSNCNKDECSAQSVYESKVDALKKLEEYLQSLSDHIAKTEKNKADKNEIYTQRKQAVEEEEDEFQRLKDSAKQYQIMHDVLQNGMTVDTEGKAFTMASCLTAKKKLGKKKEMQVAAIPEQKQLMSDLDKLEEEVQNLESSIAALQFDQHQLNEVNKSYQQLSDDCHSLEVKLRQLESQFPSLEVRFSEQVPEFDRNKIKGRVAELIRIKNPRMAVALDVTAGGKLYSVVIDSSETVRMLNDAKCLKQRTTFLPLDAVESKILNRDVIRRAKSLVGDENCNLAVDLVECVNPEFQKAIDHVFGTTLVCTNSEMAKTVCFDKGVRARTVTLDGDVFSPLGTLTGGFQQLLLLLLSLHSPSSRL
;
A
#
# COMPACT_ATOMS: atom_id res chain seq x y z
N MET A 1 9.96 74.11 -3.67
CA MET A 1 10.04 73.58 -2.31
C MET A 1 8.75 72.82 -2.02
N PHE A 2 8.74 71.50 -2.18
CA PHE A 2 7.61 70.69 -1.76
C PHE A 2 7.65 70.59 -0.24
N SER A 3 6.89 71.43 0.46
CA SER A 3 6.61 71.22 1.88
C SER A 3 5.63 70.05 1.97
N ILE A 4 6.17 68.83 1.92
CA ILE A 4 5.40 67.60 2.07
C ILE A 4 5.13 67.44 3.56
N ASN A 5 3.99 67.95 4.05
CA ASN A 5 3.56 67.68 5.41
C ASN A 5 3.22 66.18 5.54
N VAL A 6 4.19 65.39 5.96
CA VAL A 6 4.02 64.01 6.40
C VAL A 6 3.62 64.02 7.89
N MET A 7 2.98 62.96 8.37
CA MET A 7 2.78 62.73 9.80
C MET A 7 4.09 62.97 10.55
N HIS A 8 4.09 63.90 11.50
CA HIS A 8 5.30 64.30 12.22
C HIS A 8 5.06 64.35 13.72
N LEU A 9 6.15 64.28 14.47
CA LEU A 9 6.12 64.35 15.92
C LEU A 9 5.68 65.74 16.36
N LYS A 10 4.64 65.84 17.21
CA LYS A 10 4.12 67.09 17.75
C LYS A 10 4.54 67.30 19.20
N ARG A 11 4.30 66.30 20.05
CA ARG A 11 4.70 66.30 21.48
C ARG A 11 5.05 64.91 21.99
N ILE A 12 5.91 64.86 23.01
CA ILE A 12 6.25 63.65 23.78
C ILE A 12 5.92 63.91 25.25
N GLU A 13 5.18 63.00 25.87
CA GLU A 13 4.87 63.03 27.30
C GLU A 13 5.55 61.85 27.99
N LEU A 14 6.36 62.14 29.01
CA LEU A 14 7.16 61.18 29.76
C LEU A 14 6.75 61.21 31.22
N GLU A 15 6.51 60.06 31.83
CA GLU A 15 6.20 59.93 33.25
C GLU A 15 6.90 58.70 33.81
N GLY A 16 7.72 58.87 34.85
CA GLY A 16 8.43 57.76 35.51
C GLY A 16 9.40 56.99 34.59
N PHE A 17 9.90 57.59 33.50
CA PHE A 17 10.74 56.92 32.49
C PHE A 17 12.21 57.31 32.62
N LYS A 18 13.08 56.35 32.94
CA LYS A 18 14.54 56.54 33.14
C LYS A 18 14.88 57.75 34.03
N SER A 19 15.41 58.83 33.44
CA SER A 19 15.79 60.05 34.16
C SER A 19 14.62 61.00 34.44
N TYR A 20 13.45 60.76 33.84
CA TYR A 20 12.26 61.61 33.92
C TYR A 20 11.31 61.08 35.01
N ARG A 21 11.58 61.45 36.27
CA ARG A 21 10.79 61.05 37.44
C ARG A 21 9.37 61.62 37.41
N GLN A 22 9.26 62.92 37.14
CA GLN A 22 7.99 63.64 37.08
C GLN A 22 7.45 63.71 35.66
N ARG A 23 6.14 63.94 35.53
CA ARG A 23 5.50 64.14 34.23
C ARG A 23 6.15 65.32 33.51
N THR A 24 6.86 65.01 32.43
CA THR A 24 7.58 65.96 31.59
C THR A 24 6.94 65.96 30.22
N VAL A 25 6.48 67.12 29.77
CA VAL A 25 5.91 67.29 28.43
C VAL A 25 6.90 68.07 27.58
N LEU A 26 7.37 67.42 26.51
CA LEU A 26 8.20 68.03 25.48
C LEU A 26 7.27 68.39 24.32
N ASP A 27 7.01 69.67 24.13
CA ASP A 27 6.08 70.19 23.11
C ASP A 27 6.83 70.99 22.04
N ASN A 28 6.10 71.41 20.99
CA ASN A 28 6.59 72.26 19.89
C ASN A 28 7.70 71.63 19.02
N PHE A 29 7.59 70.34 18.72
CA PHE A 29 8.45 69.72 17.70
C PHE A 29 8.10 70.28 16.31
N ASN A 30 9.12 70.75 15.59
CA ASN A 30 9.00 71.22 14.22
C ASN A 30 8.92 70.02 13.26
N SER A 31 8.17 70.14 12.17
CA SER A 31 8.05 69.12 11.14
C SER A 31 9.35 68.82 10.39
N ASN A 32 10.27 69.79 10.33
CA ASN A 32 11.49 69.68 9.53
C ASN A 32 12.72 69.26 10.34
N PHE A 33 13.07 70.01 11.38
CA PHE A 33 14.30 69.78 12.13
C PHE A 33 14.15 70.15 13.61
N ASN A 34 14.65 69.27 14.47
CA ASN A 34 14.63 69.43 15.92
C ASN A 34 16.02 69.14 16.49
N ALA A 35 16.54 70.03 17.32
CA ALA A 35 17.82 69.84 18.00
C ALA A 35 17.58 69.61 19.51
N ILE A 36 18.13 68.51 20.04
CA ILE A 36 18.09 68.19 21.46
C ILE A 36 19.50 68.37 22.04
N THR A 37 19.70 69.43 22.82
CA THR A 37 20.99 69.80 23.40
C THR A 37 20.96 69.83 24.93
N GLY A 38 22.11 69.75 25.58
CA GLY A 38 22.21 69.74 27.05
C GLY A 38 23.51 69.13 27.56
N LEU A 39 23.78 69.26 28.86
CA LEU A 39 24.99 68.74 29.51
C LEU A 39 25.07 67.20 29.49
N ASN A 40 26.27 66.64 29.58
CA ASN A 40 26.43 65.18 29.67
C ASN A 40 25.72 64.65 30.92
N GLY A 41 24.99 63.54 30.76
CA GLY A 41 24.16 62.97 31.85
C GLY A 41 22.76 63.60 32.02
N SER A 42 22.41 64.66 31.27
CA SER A 42 21.11 65.34 31.40
C SER A 42 19.90 64.58 30.81
N GLY A 43 20.04 63.28 30.49
CA GLY A 43 18.95 62.46 29.97
C GLY A 43 18.63 62.60 28.47
N LYS A 44 19.42 63.35 27.68
CA LYS A 44 19.15 63.60 26.23
C LYS A 44 18.89 62.32 25.44
N SER A 45 19.75 61.32 25.59
CA SER A 45 19.63 60.04 24.88
C SER A 45 18.41 59.23 25.37
N ASN A 46 17.88 59.50 26.56
CA ASN A 46 16.69 58.83 27.08
C ASN A 46 15.42 59.29 26.36
N ILE A 47 15.41 60.48 25.75
CA ILE A 47 14.32 60.93 24.87
C ILE A 47 14.24 60.02 23.64
N LEU A 48 15.39 59.71 23.03
CA LEU A 48 15.44 58.77 21.90
C LEU A 48 15.01 57.37 22.32
N ASP A 49 15.45 56.89 23.50
CA ASP A 49 15.00 55.61 24.04
C ASP A 49 13.49 55.58 24.26
N ALA A 50 12.87 56.69 24.69
CA ALA A 50 11.43 56.78 24.89
C ALA A 50 10.67 56.68 23.57
N ILE A 51 11.15 57.35 22.51
CA ILE A 51 10.60 57.21 21.16
C ILE A 51 10.73 55.76 20.68
N CYS A 52 11.91 55.15 20.82
CA CYS A 52 12.15 53.76 20.46
C CYS A 52 11.23 52.78 21.19
N PHE A 53 11.02 53.03 22.49
CA PHE A 53 10.14 52.24 23.33
C PHE A 53 8.70 52.28 22.81
N VAL A 54 8.17 53.46 22.48
CA VAL A 54 6.80 53.64 21.96
C VAL A 54 6.62 53.05 20.56
N LEU A 55 7.60 53.26 19.67
CA LEU A 55 7.55 52.73 18.31
C LEU A 55 7.43 51.19 18.31
N GLY A 56 8.07 50.52 19.26
CA GLY A 56 7.94 49.06 19.41
C GLY A 56 9.13 48.25 18.98
N ILE A 57 10.32 48.79 19.18
CA ILE A 57 11.56 48.06 18.98
C ILE A 57 11.59 46.89 19.98
N THR A 58 11.54 45.67 19.45
CA THR A 58 11.47 44.43 20.22
C THR A 58 12.78 44.08 20.93
N ASN A 59 13.91 44.54 20.38
CA ASN A 59 15.22 44.30 20.96
C ASN A 59 15.59 45.41 21.96
N LEU A 60 15.46 45.11 23.26
CA LEU A 60 15.71 46.02 24.38
C LEU A 60 17.16 46.54 24.45
N SER A 61 18.12 45.83 23.84
CA SER A 61 19.50 46.31 23.76
C SER A 61 19.61 47.64 23.01
N HIS A 62 18.74 47.90 22.04
CA HIS A 62 18.66 49.20 21.35
C HIS A 62 18.13 50.31 22.27
N VAL A 63 17.27 49.97 23.23
CA VAL A 63 16.72 50.92 24.22
C VAL A 63 17.65 51.03 25.46
N ARG A 64 18.88 50.49 25.39
CA ARG A 64 19.89 50.54 26.47
C ARG A 64 19.31 50.07 27.81
N ALA A 65 18.63 48.92 27.78
CA ALA A 65 18.02 48.26 28.92
C ALA A 65 18.14 46.74 28.78
N ALA A 66 18.33 46.02 29.89
CA ALA A 66 18.36 44.55 29.90
C ALA A 66 16.97 43.97 30.17
N SER A 67 16.19 44.64 31.04
CA SER A 67 14.81 44.32 31.36
C SER A 67 13.89 45.51 31.13
N LEU A 68 12.58 45.26 30.93
CA LEU A 68 11.56 46.31 30.86
C LEU A 68 11.50 47.13 32.16
N GLN A 69 11.87 46.53 33.30
CA GLN A 69 11.90 47.20 34.59
C GLN A 69 12.97 48.30 34.66
N ASP A 70 14.08 48.16 33.93
CA ASP A 70 15.17 49.15 33.88
C ASP A 70 14.75 50.46 33.20
N LEU A 71 13.63 50.46 32.50
CA LEU A 71 13.04 51.65 31.87
C LEU A 71 12.27 52.51 32.87
N VAL A 72 11.91 51.97 34.04
CA VAL A 72 11.20 52.68 35.11
C VAL A 72 12.20 53.44 35.99
N SER A 73 11.93 54.72 36.23
CA SER A 73 12.77 55.57 37.08
C SER A 73 12.81 55.03 38.51
N ASP A 74 14.01 54.80 39.04
CA ASP A 74 14.25 54.38 40.43
C ASP A 74 13.46 53.12 40.85
N TYR A 75 13.29 52.18 39.92
CA TYR A 75 12.64 50.89 40.18
C TYR A 75 13.19 50.23 41.46
N GLY A 76 12.31 49.95 42.42
CA GLY A 76 12.64 49.34 43.72
C GLY A 76 13.13 50.29 44.83
N LYS A 77 13.33 51.60 44.58
CA LYS A 77 13.85 52.55 45.59
C LYS A 77 12.82 53.54 46.14
N THR A 78 11.78 53.87 45.38
CA THR A 78 10.82 54.95 45.71
C THR A 78 9.35 54.54 45.60
N GLY A 79 9.06 53.25 45.43
CA GLY A 79 7.69 52.73 45.26
C GLY A 79 7.04 53.07 43.91
N ILE A 80 7.79 53.66 42.97
CA ILE A 80 7.32 53.95 41.61
C ILE A 80 7.52 52.69 40.76
N GLU A 81 6.42 51.96 40.50
CA GLU A 81 6.42 50.77 39.64
C GLU A 81 5.82 51.01 38.25
N ARG A 82 5.55 52.29 37.93
CA ARG A 82 4.87 52.70 36.71
C ARG A 82 5.72 53.67 35.90
N ALA A 83 5.89 53.37 34.62
CA ALA A 83 6.41 54.29 33.62
C ALA A 83 5.43 54.41 32.46
N ALA A 84 5.19 55.63 31.99
CA ALA A 84 4.36 55.89 30.83
C ALA A 84 5.08 56.82 29.86
N VAL A 85 5.03 56.47 28.58
CA VAL A 85 5.51 57.31 27.48
C VAL A 85 4.38 57.44 26.47
N SER A 86 4.01 58.67 26.13
CA SER A 86 3.04 58.95 25.09
C SER A 86 3.67 59.83 24.02
N VAL A 87 3.52 59.43 22.76
CA VAL A 87 4.00 60.19 21.60
C VAL A 87 2.77 60.60 20.80
N VAL A 88 2.67 61.90 20.54
CA VAL A 88 1.58 62.49 19.78
C VAL A 88 2.12 62.94 18.43
N PHE A 89 1.50 62.42 17.39
CA PHE A 89 1.81 62.74 16.02
C PHE A 89 0.71 63.62 15.43
N ASP A 90 1.10 64.65 14.70
CA ASP A 90 0.20 65.42 13.86
C ASP A 90 -0.13 64.61 12.60
N ASN A 91 -1.42 64.42 12.32
CA ASN A 91 -1.96 63.70 11.18
C ASN A 91 -2.86 64.60 10.29
N SER A 92 -2.56 65.90 10.23
CA SER A 92 -3.33 66.87 9.43
C SER A 92 -3.40 66.55 7.92
N ASN A 93 -2.50 65.71 7.39
CA ASN A 93 -2.50 65.31 5.98
C ASN A 93 -3.17 63.96 5.74
N ARG A 94 -4.47 64.00 5.42
CA ARG A 94 -5.31 62.80 5.16
C ARG A 94 -4.86 61.94 3.97
N ALA A 95 -4.13 62.50 3.01
CA ALA A 95 -3.68 61.73 1.84
C ALA A 95 -2.56 60.74 2.16
N ARG A 96 -1.86 60.93 3.30
CA ARG A 96 -0.77 60.07 3.77
C ARG A 96 -1.02 59.53 5.19
N SER A 97 -2.26 59.63 5.67
CA SER A 97 -2.62 59.06 6.97
C SER A 97 -2.62 57.52 6.89
N PRO A 98 -2.30 56.84 8.00
CA PRO A 98 -2.49 55.39 8.10
C PRO A 98 -3.93 54.98 7.76
N TYR A 99 -4.08 53.85 7.07
CA TYR A 99 -5.40 53.35 6.67
C TYR A 99 -6.32 53.13 7.87
N GLY A 100 -7.52 53.72 7.83
CA GLY A 100 -8.51 53.66 8.91
C GLY A 100 -8.34 54.70 10.02
N TYR A 101 -7.38 55.63 9.87
CA TYR A 101 -7.13 56.74 10.80
C TYR A 101 -7.26 58.12 10.12
N GLU A 102 -7.90 58.20 8.96
CA GLU A 102 -8.06 59.43 8.16
C GLU A 102 -8.88 60.52 8.87
N ASN A 103 -9.75 60.11 9.80
CA ASN A 103 -10.66 61.00 10.55
C ASN A 103 -10.04 61.57 11.83
N PHE A 104 -8.79 61.22 12.16
CA PHE A 104 -8.12 61.70 13.35
C PHE A 104 -7.03 62.71 12.96
N ASP A 105 -7.18 63.96 13.41
CA ASP A 105 -6.18 65.02 13.17
C ASP A 105 -4.90 64.81 14.00
N GLU A 106 -4.99 64.09 15.13
CA GLU A 106 -3.85 63.66 15.95
C GLU A 106 -3.89 62.15 16.21
N ILE A 107 -2.73 61.51 16.15
CA ILE A 107 -2.55 60.10 16.52
C ILE A 107 -1.70 60.03 17.78
N VAL A 108 -2.26 59.45 18.84
CA VAL A 108 -1.60 59.29 20.14
C VAL A 108 -1.23 57.83 20.34
N ILE A 109 0.06 57.55 20.49
CA ILE A 109 0.57 56.22 20.80
C ILE A 109 1.18 56.26 22.19
N SER A 110 0.62 55.48 23.12
CA SER A 110 1.09 55.44 24.50
C SER A 110 1.53 54.03 24.87
N ARG A 111 2.62 53.93 25.62
CA ARG A 111 3.05 52.68 26.25
C ARG A 111 3.25 52.87 27.73
N VAL A 112 2.71 51.94 28.48
CA VAL A 112 2.75 51.95 29.93
C VAL A 112 3.36 50.64 30.40
N ILE A 113 4.34 50.74 31.30
CA ILE A 113 4.91 49.63 32.05
C ILE A 113 4.30 49.70 33.45
N VAL A 114 3.68 48.62 33.91
CA VAL A 114 3.16 48.48 35.27
C VAL A 114 3.64 47.14 35.80
N SER A 115 4.43 47.16 36.87
CA SER A 115 4.92 45.96 37.58
C SER A 115 5.53 44.91 36.61
N GLY A 116 6.34 45.38 35.65
CA GLY A 116 7.03 44.54 34.67
C GLY A 116 6.22 44.12 33.44
N GLN A 117 4.91 44.36 33.40
CA GLN A 117 4.08 44.14 32.22
C GLN A 117 3.94 45.41 31.39
N GLN A 118 4.05 45.29 30.05
CA GLN A 118 3.82 46.40 29.13
C GLN A 118 2.41 46.35 28.53
N LYS A 119 1.74 47.50 28.48
CA LYS A 119 0.47 47.71 27.78
C LYS A 119 0.64 48.82 26.76
N CYS A 120 0.16 48.59 25.54
CA CYS A 120 0.21 49.55 24.45
C CYS A 120 -1.18 50.10 24.17
N PHE A 121 -1.25 51.41 23.93
CA PHE A 121 -2.48 52.14 23.65
C PHE A 121 -2.32 52.93 22.36
N LEU A 122 -3.37 52.92 21.54
CA LEU A 122 -3.48 53.70 20.31
C LEU A 122 -4.77 54.51 20.39
N ASN A 123 -4.68 55.83 20.41
CA ASN A 123 -5.78 56.76 20.69
C ASN A 123 -6.60 56.36 21.92
N GLY A 124 -5.92 55.93 22.99
CA GLY A 124 -6.55 55.47 24.24
C GLY A 124 -7.07 54.02 24.24
N SER A 125 -7.13 53.36 23.09
CA SER A 125 -7.57 51.94 23.00
C SER A 125 -6.41 50.97 23.21
N ILE A 126 -6.60 49.93 24.04
CA ILE A 126 -5.59 48.89 24.26
C ILE A 126 -5.43 48.07 22.97
N CYS A 127 -4.19 47.90 22.51
CA CYS A 127 -3.88 47.14 21.31
C CYS A 127 -2.60 46.31 21.44
N PRO A 128 -2.47 45.20 20.69
CA PRO A 128 -1.22 44.46 20.62
C PRO A 128 -0.16 45.26 19.86
N ILE A 129 1.12 45.03 20.20
CA ILE A 129 2.27 45.68 19.56
C ILE A 129 2.32 45.48 18.04
N SER A 130 1.82 44.34 17.54
CA SER A 130 1.73 44.07 16.10
C SER A 130 0.91 45.13 15.36
N LYS A 131 -0.18 45.62 15.96
CA LYS A 131 -1.03 46.64 15.36
C LYS A 131 -0.30 47.98 15.21
N ILE A 132 0.53 48.35 16.18
CA ILE A 132 1.35 49.57 16.12
C ILE A 132 2.42 49.41 15.03
N ILE A 133 3.07 48.24 14.95
CA ILE A 133 4.04 47.95 13.89
C ILE A 133 3.37 48.02 12.52
N ASP A 134 2.17 47.46 12.35
CA ASP A 134 1.42 47.50 11.10
C ASP A 134 0.95 48.92 10.74
N LEU A 135 0.60 49.74 11.73
CA LEU A 135 0.31 51.17 11.54
C LEU A 135 1.53 51.89 10.93
N PHE A 136 2.72 51.73 11.52
CA PHE A 136 3.94 52.34 10.98
C PHE A 136 4.33 51.77 9.60
N ARG A 137 4.11 50.48 9.36
CA ARG A 137 4.31 49.87 8.04
C ARG A 137 3.40 50.48 6.97
N SER A 138 2.18 50.86 7.30
CA SER A 138 1.25 51.50 6.35
C SER A 138 1.76 52.86 5.86
N ILE A 139 2.51 53.58 6.71
CA ILE A 139 3.19 54.83 6.34
C ILE A 139 4.63 54.61 5.86
N HIS A 140 4.96 53.37 5.46
CA HIS A 140 6.28 52.95 4.96
C HIS A 140 7.43 53.15 5.98
N MET A 141 7.11 53.21 7.27
CA MET A 141 8.09 53.21 8.35
C MET A 141 8.16 51.83 8.97
N ASN A 142 9.24 51.09 8.76
CA ASN A 142 9.44 49.85 9.52
C ASN A 142 10.23 50.12 10.80
N VAL A 143 9.52 50.09 11.92
CA VAL A 143 10.09 50.29 13.27
C VAL A 143 11.21 49.29 13.59
N ASN A 144 11.11 48.06 13.07
CA ASN A 144 12.09 47.01 13.36
C ASN A 144 13.35 47.10 12.49
N ASN A 145 13.39 48.03 11.51
CA ASN A 145 14.60 48.31 10.76
C ASN A 145 15.23 49.67 11.15
N PRO A 146 16.55 49.68 11.42
CA PRO A 146 17.32 50.84 11.86
C PRO A 146 17.53 51.96 10.82
N HIS A 147 16.94 51.91 9.62
CA HIS A 147 17.03 53.02 8.65
C HIS A 147 16.44 54.35 9.18
N PHE A 148 15.49 54.28 10.11
CA PHE A 148 14.94 55.46 10.79
C PHE A 148 15.77 55.91 12.01
N LEU A 149 16.59 55.02 12.59
CA LEU A 149 17.22 55.22 13.88
C LEU A 149 18.72 54.95 13.83
N ILE A 150 19.50 56.03 13.74
CA ILE A 150 20.96 55.97 13.73
C ILE A 150 21.47 56.19 15.15
N MET A 151 21.71 55.09 15.87
CA MET A 151 22.34 55.10 17.18
C MET A 151 23.88 55.09 17.08
N GLN A 152 24.53 55.49 18.18
CA GLN A 152 25.99 55.38 18.32
C GLN A 152 26.43 53.92 18.11
N GLY A 153 27.50 53.70 17.32
CA GLY A 153 28.00 52.37 16.96
C GLY A 153 27.23 51.66 15.84
N ARG A 154 26.14 52.25 15.31
CA ARG A 154 25.43 51.66 14.16
C ARG A 154 26.27 51.71 12.88
N ILE A 155 27.04 52.77 12.68
CA ILE A 155 27.87 52.92 11.48
C ILE A 155 28.92 51.82 11.37
N THR A 156 29.59 51.46 12.49
CA THR A 156 30.55 50.36 12.53
C THR A 156 29.87 49.01 12.33
N LYS A 157 28.64 48.84 12.81
CA LYS A 157 27.85 47.63 12.53
C LYS A 157 27.53 47.50 11.04
N VAL A 158 27.08 48.57 10.37
CA VAL A 158 26.77 48.56 8.93
C VAL A 158 28.01 48.23 8.09
N LEU A 159 29.18 48.78 8.46
CA LEU A 159 30.44 48.46 7.78
C LEU A 159 30.82 46.97 7.89
N ASN A 160 30.41 46.30 8.97
CA ASN A 160 30.70 44.89 9.24
C ASN A 160 29.54 43.94 8.90
N MET A 161 28.50 44.39 8.21
CA MET A 161 27.35 43.56 7.86
C MET A 161 27.69 42.50 6.80
N LYS A 162 27.14 41.31 6.99
CA LYS A 162 27.22 40.26 5.97
C LYS A 162 26.36 40.61 4.74
N PRO A 163 26.68 40.09 3.55
CA PRO A 163 25.91 40.37 2.33
C PRO A 163 24.40 40.13 2.44
N LEU A 164 23.97 39.08 3.15
CA LEU A 164 22.55 38.79 3.39
C LEU A 164 21.86 39.84 4.27
N GLU A 165 22.58 40.39 5.26
CA GLU A 165 22.05 41.46 6.12
C GLU A 165 21.94 42.77 5.35
N LEU A 166 22.92 43.06 4.49
CA LEU A 166 22.91 44.22 3.60
C LEU A 166 21.77 44.12 2.58
N LEU A 167 21.58 42.95 1.97
CA LEU A 167 20.46 42.68 1.05
C LEU A 167 19.12 42.90 1.76
N SER A 168 18.95 42.37 2.97
CA SER A 168 17.74 42.59 3.75
C SER A 168 17.51 44.07 4.10
N MET A 169 18.57 44.85 4.27
CA MET A 169 18.48 46.30 4.41
C MET A 169 18.04 46.99 3.10
N MET A 170 18.52 46.53 1.94
CA MET A 170 18.12 47.07 0.64
C MET A 170 16.68 46.71 0.26
N GLU A 171 16.28 45.45 0.40
CA GLU A 171 14.91 44.95 0.16
C GLU A 171 13.86 45.67 1.01
N GLU A 172 14.29 46.16 2.16
CA GLU A 172 13.45 46.92 3.06
C GLU A 172 13.36 48.40 2.67
N ALA A 173 14.45 48.99 2.19
CA ALA A 173 14.43 50.33 1.61
C ALA A 173 13.58 50.40 0.33
N THR A 174 13.55 49.31 -0.45
CA THR A 174 12.71 49.17 -1.65
C THR A 174 11.27 48.70 -1.33
N GLY A 175 10.99 48.28 -0.08
CA GLY A 175 9.68 47.80 0.35
C GLY A 175 9.31 46.37 -0.09
N THR A 176 10.19 45.65 -0.78
CA THR A 176 9.93 44.30 -1.33
C THR A 176 9.88 43.21 -0.26
N LYS A 177 10.51 43.43 0.90
CA LYS A 177 10.58 42.46 2.01
C LYS A 177 9.23 42.01 2.57
N MET A 178 8.21 42.87 2.54
CA MET A 178 6.85 42.52 2.98
C MET A 178 6.20 41.47 2.10
N TYR A 179 6.38 41.62 0.79
CA TYR A 179 5.84 40.69 -0.19
C TYR A 179 6.52 39.33 -0.05
N GLU A 180 7.84 39.29 0.04
CA GLU A 180 8.60 38.04 0.20
C GLU A 180 8.24 37.31 1.49
N SER A 181 8.12 38.04 2.61
CA SER A 181 7.72 37.44 3.89
C SER A 181 6.34 36.79 3.81
N LYS A 182 5.36 37.47 3.17
CA LYS A 182 4.02 36.90 2.96
C LYS A 182 4.04 35.71 2.00
N ARG A 183 4.86 35.77 0.95
CA ARG A 183 5.02 34.67 -0.02
C ARG A 183 5.57 33.42 0.65
N GLN A 184 6.64 33.55 1.45
CA GLN A 184 7.23 32.42 2.17
C GLN A 184 6.24 31.76 3.14
N VAL A 185 5.47 32.55 3.89
CA VAL A 185 4.43 32.01 4.79
C VAL A 185 3.36 31.25 4.00
N ALA A 186 2.93 31.78 2.85
CA ALA A 186 1.95 31.12 1.98
C ALA A 186 2.52 29.82 1.38
N GLU A 187 3.75 29.83 0.87
CA GLU A 187 4.44 28.65 0.34
C GLU A 187 4.58 27.55 1.40
N HIS A 188 4.98 27.91 2.64
CA HIS A 188 5.04 26.96 3.74
C HIS A 188 3.69 26.37 4.11
N LEU A 189 2.63 27.19 4.09
CA LEU A 189 1.27 26.72 4.36
C LEU A 189 0.80 25.72 3.28
N ILE A 190 1.03 26.04 2.00
CA ILE A 190 0.71 25.15 0.88
C ILE A 190 1.44 23.82 1.03
N HIS A 191 2.75 23.86 1.26
CA HIS A 191 3.56 22.65 1.39
C HIS A 191 3.11 21.77 2.56
N SER A 192 2.78 22.37 3.70
CA SER A 192 2.24 21.66 4.86
C SER A 192 0.89 20.99 4.58
N LYS A 193 0.01 21.67 3.81
CA LYS A 193 -1.30 21.14 3.43
C LYS A 193 -1.19 20.02 2.39
N GLU A 194 -0.34 20.17 1.38
CA GLU A 194 -0.07 19.12 0.40
C GLU A 194 0.48 17.85 1.04
N LYS A 195 1.37 17.99 2.01
CA LYS A 195 1.91 16.84 2.76
C LYS A 195 0.79 16.05 3.45
N LYS A 196 -0.14 16.75 4.13
CA LYS A 196 -1.30 16.13 4.77
C LYS A 196 -2.27 15.49 3.76
N PHE A 197 -2.45 16.14 2.61
CA PHE A 197 -3.29 15.60 1.54
C PHE A 197 -2.74 14.28 1.00
N LYS A 198 -1.45 14.23 0.68
CA LYS A 198 -0.77 13.01 0.21
C LYS A 198 -0.82 11.88 1.23
N GLU A 199 -0.72 12.21 2.51
CA GLU A 199 -0.85 11.24 3.60
C GLU A 199 -2.26 10.64 3.66
N ASN A 200 -3.30 11.47 3.57
CA ASN A 200 -4.69 11.00 3.52
C ASN A 200 -4.99 10.16 2.27
N GLU A 201 -4.48 10.58 1.10
CA GLU A 201 -4.63 9.83 -0.14
C GLU A 201 -4.01 8.43 -0.02
N ARG A 202 -2.80 8.35 0.56
CA ARG A 202 -2.16 7.07 0.84
C ARG A 202 -2.98 6.18 1.77
N LEU A 203 -3.51 6.74 2.87
CA LEU A 203 -4.36 5.99 3.79
C LEU A 203 -5.63 5.45 3.13
N LEU A 204 -6.25 6.24 2.24
CA LEU A 204 -7.41 5.80 1.45
C LEU A 204 -7.03 4.66 0.50
N VAL A 205 -5.92 4.79 -0.21
CA VAL A 205 -5.44 3.73 -1.13
C VAL A 205 -5.13 2.45 -0.35
N ASP A 206 -4.44 2.55 0.78
CA ASP A 206 -4.07 1.42 1.63
C ASP A 206 -5.30 0.72 2.23
N ALA A 207 -6.40 1.43 2.49
CA ALA A 207 -7.66 0.84 2.95
C ALA A 207 -8.49 0.21 1.82
N VAL A 208 -8.55 0.86 0.65
CA VAL A 208 -9.43 0.44 -0.46
C VAL A 208 -8.80 -0.67 -1.31
N MET A 209 -7.49 -0.61 -1.58
CA MET A 209 -6.82 -1.59 -2.44
C MET A 209 -6.92 -3.04 -1.96
N PRO A 210 -6.77 -3.36 -0.66
CA PRO A 210 -6.98 -4.72 -0.17
C PRO A 210 -8.42 -5.20 -0.38
N LYS A 211 -9.40 -4.31 -0.22
CA LYS A 211 -10.81 -4.65 -0.44
C LYS A 211 -11.09 -4.97 -1.90
N ILE A 212 -10.53 -4.17 -2.84
CA ILE A 212 -10.61 -4.45 -4.28
C ILE A 212 -9.95 -5.78 -4.61
N LYS A 213 -8.75 -6.06 -4.08
CA LYS A 213 -8.08 -7.36 -4.30
C LYS A 213 -8.91 -8.54 -3.79
N LYS A 214 -9.52 -8.41 -2.60
CA LYS A 214 -10.41 -9.45 -2.04
C LYS A 214 -11.65 -9.67 -2.92
N LEU A 215 -12.27 -8.60 -3.41
CA LEU A 215 -13.43 -8.67 -4.31
C LEU A 215 -13.09 -9.32 -5.65
N ASN A 216 -11.92 -9.01 -6.23
CA ASN A 216 -11.45 -9.66 -7.45
C ASN A 216 -11.22 -11.15 -7.23
N LYS A 217 -10.59 -11.54 -6.11
CA LYS A 217 -10.42 -12.96 -5.78
C LYS A 217 -11.76 -13.69 -5.64
N GLN A 218 -12.72 -13.09 -4.94
CA GLN A 218 -14.08 -13.64 -4.79
C GLN A 218 -14.81 -13.76 -6.14
N LYS A 219 -14.62 -12.79 -7.05
CA LYS A 219 -15.15 -12.84 -8.41
C LYS A 219 -14.55 -14.01 -9.20
N ASP A 220 -13.24 -14.22 -9.10
CA ASP A 220 -12.56 -15.30 -9.79
C ASP A 220 -12.99 -16.68 -9.27
N GLU A 221 -13.08 -16.84 -7.94
CA GLU A 221 -13.61 -18.04 -7.28
C GLU A 221 -15.07 -18.32 -7.73
N TYR A 222 -15.91 -17.29 -7.76
CA TYR A 222 -17.29 -17.40 -8.24
C TYR A 222 -17.35 -17.82 -9.71
N ASN A 223 -16.51 -17.26 -10.57
CA ASN A 223 -16.46 -17.63 -11.98
C ASN A 223 -16.03 -19.09 -12.17
N GLN A 224 -15.06 -19.57 -11.38
CA GLN A 224 -14.66 -20.98 -11.38
C GLN A 224 -15.81 -21.88 -10.93
N LEU A 225 -16.52 -21.51 -9.85
CA LEU A 225 -17.70 -22.24 -9.39
C LEU A 225 -18.82 -22.26 -10.44
N LYS A 226 -19.05 -21.14 -11.15
CA LYS A 226 -20.04 -21.06 -12.24
C LYS A 226 -19.68 -22.00 -13.38
N LEU A 227 -18.41 -22.03 -13.80
CA LEU A 227 -17.91 -22.96 -14.82
C LEU A 227 -18.02 -24.42 -14.35
N ALA A 228 -17.66 -24.71 -13.10
CA ALA A 228 -17.76 -26.05 -12.52
C ALA A 228 -19.21 -26.53 -12.47
N LYS A 229 -20.15 -25.69 -12.02
CA LYS A 229 -21.60 -26.00 -12.03
C LYS A 229 -22.12 -26.23 -13.44
N SER A 230 -21.69 -25.44 -14.42
CA SER A 230 -22.06 -25.64 -15.82
C SER A 230 -21.56 -26.99 -16.36
N LYS A 231 -20.30 -27.34 -16.07
CA LYS A 231 -19.73 -28.65 -16.43
C LYS A 231 -20.44 -29.80 -15.73
N LEU A 232 -20.73 -29.67 -14.44
CA LEU A 232 -21.48 -30.67 -13.67
C LEU A 232 -22.84 -30.93 -14.31
N GLY A 233 -23.58 -29.87 -14.62
CA GLY A 233 -24.88 -29.98 -15.30
C GLY A 233 -24.78 -30.62 -16.69
N MET A 234 -23.68 -30.40 -17.41
CA MET A 234 -23.43 -31.09 -18.69
C MET A 234 -23.19 -32.59 -18.49
N TYR A 235 -22.36 -32.98 -17.51
CA TYR A 235 -22.10 -34.39 -17.21
C TYR A 235 -23.33 -35.12 -16.69
N GLU A 236 -24.14 -34.50 -15.83
CA GLU A 236 -25.40 -35.06 -15.35
C GLU A 236 -26.35 -35.38 -16.50
N ARG A 237 -26.48 -34.46 -17.48
CA ARG A 237 -27.28 -34.69 -18.68
C ARG A 237 -26.73 -35.83 -19.53
N LEU A 238 -25.41 -35.92 -19.67
CA LEU A 238 -24.76 -36.98 -20.44
C LEU A 238 -24.96 -38.35 -19.80
N VAL A 239 -24.81 -38.46 -18.48
CA VAL A 239 -25.09 -39.69 -17.72
C VAL A 239 -26.56 -40.07 -17.83
N ALA A 240 -27.48 -39.11 -17.71
CA ALA A 240 -28.91 -39.36 -17.88
C ALA A 240 -29.24 -39.86 -19.30
N ALA A 241 -28.64 -39.26 -20.34
CA ALA A 241 -28.82 -39.68 -21.73
C ALA A 241 -28.26 -41.09 -21.98
N TYR A 242 -27.07 -41.39 -21.45
CA TYR A 242 -26.47 -42.73 -21.53
C TYR A 242 -27.35 -43.78 -20.87
N ARG A 243 -27.82 -43.53 -19.64
CA ARG A 243 -28.72 -44.46 -18.92
C ARG A 243 -30.02 -44.71 -19.69
N TYR A 244 -30.59 -43.68 -20.33
CA TYR A 244 -31.78 -43.84 -21.18
C TYR A 244 -31.49 -44.68 -22.43
N HIS A 245 -30.33 -44.47 -23.07
CA HIS A 245 -29.94 -45.26 -24.23
C HIS A 245 -29.70 -46.73 -23.86
N GLU A 246 -28.99 -46.97 -22.75
CA GLU A 246 -28.69 -48.31 -22.24
C GLU A 246 -29.96 -49.08 -21.87
N THR A 247 -30.91 -48.44 -21.16
CA THR A 247 -32.20 -49.08 -20.85
C THR A 247 -33.01 -49.37 -22.11
N LYS A 248 -33.00 -48.48 -23.11
CA LYS A 248 -33.67 -48.71 -24.39
C LYS A 248 -33.06 -49.87 -25.17
N GLU A 249 -31.74 -49.96 -25.23
CA GLU A 249 -31.06 -51.12 -25.82
C GLU A 249 -31.39 -52.41 -25.07
N ASN A 250 -31.36 -52.39 -23.74
CA ASN A 250 -31.64 -53.56 -22.93
C ASN A 250 -33.08 -54.06 -23.14
N ILE A 251 -34.06 -53.16 -23.27
CA ILE A 251 -35.44 -53.55 -23.64
C ILE A 251 -35.47 -54.17 -25.04
N SER A 252 -34.75 -53.63 -26.02
CA SER A 252 -34.72 -54.21 -27.37
C SER A 252 -34.15 -55.64 -27.35
N LYS A 253 -33.05 -55.87 -26.62
CA LYS A 253 -32.43 -57.18 -26.43
C LYS A 253 -33.39 -58.14 -25.71
N LEU A 254 -34.02 -57.70 -24.62
CA LEU A 254 -34.98 -58.50 -23.86
C LEU A 254 -36.24 -58.84 -24.67
N ASN A 255 -36.72 -57.94 -25.53
CA ASN A 255 -37.84 -58.22 -26.44
C ASN A 255 -37.48 -59.30 -27.47
N THR A 256 -36.27 -59.25 -28.05
CA THR A 256 -35.81 -60.33 -28.96
C THR A 256 -35.68 -61.68 -28.24
N LEU A 257 -35.20 -61.66 -26.99
CA LEU A 257 -35.15 -62.85 -26.13
C LEU A 257 -36.55 -63.37 -25.81
N LYS A 258 -37.52 -62.49 -25.50
CA LYS A 258 -38.92 -62.85 -25.28
C LYS A 258 -39.51 -63.56 -26.50
N GLU A 259 -39.34 -63.00 -27.70
CA GLU A 259 -39.83 -63.61 -28.94
C GLU A 259 -39.21 -64.99 -29.20
N SER A 260 -37.91 -65.15 -28.94
CA SER A 260 -37.22 -66.45 -29.09
C SER A 260 -37.72 -67.49 -28.08
N SER A 261 -37.96 -67.07 -26.83
CA SER A 261 -38.51 -67.94 -25.77
C SER A 261 -39.96 -68.33 -26.06
N MET A 262 -40.80 -67.42 -26.58
CA MET A 262 -42.17 -67.74 -26.98
C MET A 262 -42.21 -68.79 -28.10
N LYS A 263 -41.32 -68.70 -29.09
CA LYS A 263 -41.16 -69.73 -30.13
C LYS A 263 -40.71 -71.07 -29.55
N SER A 264 -39.81 -71.06 -28.57
CA SER A 264 -39.39 -72.30 -27.89
C SER A 264 -40.51 -72.94 -27.06
N ILE A 265 -41.35 -72.13 -26.41
CA ILE A 265 -42.52 -72.62 -25.66
C ILE A 265 -43.55 -73.22 -26.60
N ASP A 266 -43.86 -72.56 -27.72
CA ASP A 266 -44.79 -73.09 -28.72
C ASP A 266 -44.32 -74.45 -29.28
N ASN A 267 -43.02 -74.60 -29.53
CA ASN A 267 -42.44 -75.88 -29.93
C ASN A 267 -42.55 -76.96 -28.83
N GLU A 268 -42.29 -76.62 -27.56
CA GLU A 268 -42.45 -77.55 -26.45
C GLU A 268 -43.91 -77.91 -26.16
N GLN A 269 -44.82 -76.96 -26.36
CA GLN A 269 -46.26 -77.21 -26.26
C GLN A 269 -46.70 -78.24 -27.30
N LYS A 270 -46.23 -78.10 -28.55
CA LYS A 270 -46.47 -79.08 -29.63
C LYS A 270 -45.89 -80.46 -29.32
N ILE A 271 -44.71 -80.53 -28.71
CA ILE A 271 -44.10 -81.79 -28.27
C ILE A 271 -44.93 -82.42 -27.15
N MET A 272 -45.38 -81.62 -26.18
CA MET A 272 -46.21 -82.06 -25.06
C MET A 272 -47.57 -82.57 -25.55
N THR A 273 -48.24 -81.88 -26.48
CA THR A 273 -49.51 -82.35 -27.07
C THR A 273 -49.34 -83.65 -27.84
N CYS A 274 -48.28 -83.78 -28.65
CA CYS A 274 -47.99 -85.02 -29.38
C CYS A 274 -47.71 -86.21 -28.43
N LYS A 275 -47.00 -85.97 -27.32
CA LYS A 275 -46.77 -87.00 -26.29
C LYS A 275 -48.05 -87.38 -25.54
N LYS A 276 -48.92 -86.41 -25.24
CA LYS A 276 -50.25 -86.66 -24.64
C LYS A 276 -51.15 -87.47 -25.55
N GLU A 277 -51.20 -87.14 -26.84
CA GLU A 277 -51.97 -87.90 -27.84
C GLU A 277 -51.51 -89.36 -27.88
N LYS A 278 -50.19 -89.60 -27.98
CA LYS A 278 -49.60 -90.95 -27.91
C LYS A 278 -49.93 -91.69 -26.61
N TYR A 279 -49.88 -90.99 -25.47
CA TYR A 279 -50.26 -91.57 -24.18
C TYR A 279 -51.74 -92.00 -24.18
N THR A 280 -52.64 -91.15 -24.68
CA THR A 280 -54.08 -91.47 -24.76
C THR A 280 -54.38 -92.61 -25.74
N GLU A 281 -53.67 -92.69 -26.86
CA GLU A 281 -53.78 -93.80 -27.82
C GLU A 281 -53.40 -95.13 -27.17
N ILE A 282 -52.23 -95.18 -26.51
CA ILE A 282 -51.74 -96.39 -25.82
C ILE A 282 -52.66 -96.76 -24.63
N GLU A 283 -53.23 -95.78 -23.93
CA GLU A 283 -54.18 -96.02 -22.84
C GLU A 283 -55.51 -96.63 -23.35
N VAL A 284 -56.01 -96.16 -24.49
CA VAL A 284 -57.20 -96.70 -25.16
C VAL A 284 -56.94 -98.12 -25.65
N GLU A 285 -55.78 -98.40 -26.24
CA GLU A 285 -55.36 -99.74 -26.65
C GLU A 285 -55.24 -100.70 -25.45
N LEU A 286 -54.69 -100.24 -24.33
CA LEU A 286 -54.63 -101.01 -23.07
C LEU A 286 -56.03 -101.30 -22.51
N LYS A 287 -56.95 -100.34 -22.55
CA LYS A 287 -58.35 -100.53 -22.11
C LYS A 287 -59.09 -101.53 -23.03
N ALA A 288 -58.84 -101.50 -24.33
CA ALA A 288 -59.40 -102.45 -25.29
C ALA A 288 -58.84 -103.88 -25.09
N LEU A 289 -57.54 -104.01 -24.83
CA LEU A 289 -56.89 -105.29 -24.53
C LEU A 289 -57.30 -105.87 -23.17
N LYS A 290 -57.50 -105.04 -22.13
CA LYS A 290 -58.03 -105.50 -20.83
C LYS A 290 -59.47 -106.04 -20.89
N LYS A 291 -60.29 -105.57 -21.83
CA LYS A 291 -61.66 -106.09 -22.06
C LYS A 291 -61.67 -107.45 -22.79
N LYS A 292 -60.60 -107.80 -23.50
CA LYS A 292 -60.41 -109.11 -24.12
C LYS A 292 -59.59 -110.00 -23.17
N GLN A 293 -60.24 -110.88 -22.40
CA GLN A 293 -59.53 -111.80 -21.50
C GLN A 293 -58.56 -112.71 -22.27
N GLY A 294 -57.25 -112.45 -22.18
CA GLY A 294 -56.20 -113.42 -22.51
C GLY A 294 -55.03 -112.88 -23.35
N GLN A 295 -53.97 -112.42 -22.69
CA GLN A 295 -52.54 -112.56 -23.07
C GLN A 295 -51.63 -111.83 -22.06
N SER A 296 -50.96 -112.58 -21.17
CA SER A 296 -50.17 -112.02 -20.04
C SER A 296 -48.91 -111.26 -20.46
N THR A 297 -48.30 -111.59 -21.61
CA THR A 297 -47.01 -111.02 -22.05
C THR A 297 -47.12 -109.77 -22.92
N ALA A 298 -48.24 -109.56 -23.61
CA ALA A 298 -48.50 -108.33 -24.36
C ALA A 298 -48.96 -107.19 -23.43
N LEU A 299 -49.69 -107.53 -22.36
CA LEU A 299 -50.12 -106.59 -21.32
C LEU A 299 -48.94 -105.99 -20.54
N THR A 300 -47.92 -106.78 -20.20
CA THR A 300 -46.75 -106.28 -19.46
C THR A 300 -45.89 -105.34 -20.30
N LYS A 301 -45.69 -105.63 -21.60
CA LYS A 301 -44.97 -104.74 -22.52
C LYS A 301 -45.69 -103.42 -22.74
N LEU A 302 -47.00 -103.44 -22.99
CA LEU A 302 -47.79 -102.21 -23.10
C LEU A 302 -47.85 -101.43 -21.79
N GLN A 303 -47.82 -102.09 -20.63
CA GLN A 303 -47.71 -101.41 -19.33
C GLN A 303 -46.35 -100.75 -19.12
N GLU A 304 -45.25 -101.38 -19.56
CA GLU A 304 -43.92 -100.76 -19.55
C GLU A 304 -43.85 -99.56 -20.50
N GLU A 305 -44.38 -99.69 -21.72
CA GLU A 305 -44.48 -98.61 -22.71
C GLU A 305 -45.34 -97.45 -22.20
N LEU A 306 -46.45 -97.73 -21.51
CA LEU A 306 -47.28 -96.71 -20.87
C LEU A 306 -46.55 -96.03 -19.70
N SER A 307 -45.75 -96.77 -18.92
CA SER A 307 -44.94 -96.19 -17.85
C SER A 307 -43.83 -95.26 -18.38
N ASN A 308 -43.23 -95.62 -19.51
CA ASN A 308 -42.22 -94.82 -20.17
C ASN A 308 -42.83 -93.58 -20.83
N CYS A 309 -43.98 -93.73 -21.50
CA CYS A 309 -44.73 -92.58 -22.04
C CYS A 309 -45.17 -91.61 -20.93
N ASN A 310 -45.58 -92.11 -19.76
CA ASN A 310 -45.94 -91.27 -18.62
C ASN A 310 -44.74 -90.48 -18.08
N LYS A 311 -43.56 -91.11 -17.97
CA LYS A 311 -42.30 -90.41 -17.61
C LYS A 311 -41.93 -89.35 -18.66
N ASP A 312 -42.12 -89.67 -19.94
CA ASP A 312 -41.83 -88.76 -21.06
C ASP A 312 -42.82 -87.60 -21.16
N GLU A 313 -44.08 -87.80 -20.76
CA GLU A 313 -45.11 -86.77 -20.64
C GLU A 313 -44.84 -85.86 -19.43
N CYS A 314 -44.58 -86.46 -18.27
CA CYS A 314 -44.29 -85.72 -17.04
C CYS A 314 -43.03 -84.87 -17.17
N SER A 315 -41.98 -85.40 -17.80
CA SER A 315 -40.75 -84.64 -18.09
C SER A 315 -40.99 -83.52 -19.11
N ALA A 316 -41.75 -83.75 -20.18
CA ALA A 316 -42.11 -82.70 -21.15
C ALA A 316 -42.98 -81.60 -20.52
N GLN A 317 -43.90 -81.97 -19.63
CA GLN A 317 -44.76 -81.03 -18.93
C GLN A 317 -43.97 -80.18 -17.91
N SER A 318 -43.04 -80.78 -17.17
CA SER A 318 -42.17 -80.04 -16.24
C SER A 318 -41.25 -79.04 -16.96
N VAL A 319 -40.70 -79.41 -18.13
CA VAL A 319 -39.87 -78.50 -18.94
C VAL A 319 -40.70 -77.33 -19.48
N TYR A 320 -41.91 -77.60 -19.98
CA TYR A 320 -42.84 -76.57 -20.43
C TYR A 320 -43.22 -75.60 -19.31
N GLU A 321 -43.62 -76.12 -18.13
CA GLU A 321 -43.98 -75.30 -16.96
C GLU A 321 -42.79 -74.43 -16.50
N SER A 322 -41.58 -74.99 -16.46
CA SER A 322 -40.37 -74.24 -16.11
C SER A 322 -40.08 -73.09 -17.09
N LYS A 323 -40.24 -73.32 -18.40
CA LYS A 323 -40.06 -72.27 -19.41
C LYS A 323 -41.15 -71.21 -19.36
N VAL A 324 -42.41 -71.60 -19.11
CA VAL A 324 -43.52 -70.66 -18.93
C VAL A 324 -43.26 -69.73 -17.74
N ASP A 325 -42.80 -70.27 -16.61
CA ASP A 325 -42.50 -69.46 -15.43
C ASP A 325 -41.27 -68.57 -15.62
N ALA A 326 -40.26 -69.01 -16.39
CA ALA A 326 -39.15 -68.16 -16.79
C ALA A 326 -39.61 -67.00 -17.70
N LEU A 327 -40.58 -67.24 -18.59
CA LEU A 327 -41.15 -66.21 -19.46
C LEU A 327 -41.99 -65.20 -18.67
N LYS A 328 -42.78 -65.63 -17.69
CA LYS A 328 -43.52 -64.71 -16.80
C LYS A 328 -42.59 -63.76 -16.05
N LYS A 329 -41.49 -64.27 -15.47
CA LYS A 329 -40.50 -63.43 -14.79
C LYS A 329 -39.82 -62.43 -15.73
N LEU A 330 -39.56 -62.84 -16.97
CA LEU A 330 -39.02 -61.96 -18.01
C LEU A 330 -40.02 -60.87 -18.41
N GLU A 331 -41.32 -61.20 -18.49
CA GLU A 331 -42.39 -60.24 -18.77
C GLU A 331 -42.58 -59.22 -17.65
N GLU A 332 -42.57 -59.66 -16.39
CA GLU A 332 -42.61 -58.77 -15.21
C GLU A 332 -41.41 -57.80 -15.21
N TYR A 333 -40.21 -58.31 -15.54
CA TYR A 333 -39.01 -57.48 -15.63
C TYR A 333 -39.10 -56.47 -16.78
N LEU A 334 -39.57 -56.89 -17.95
CA LEU A 334 -39.82 -56.01 -19.11
C LEU A 334 -40.84 -54.91 -18.79
N GLN A 335 -41.93 -55.26 -18.12
CA GLN A 335 -42.97 -54.31 -17.73
C GLN A 335 -42.41 -53.25 -16.78
N SER A 336 -41.60 -53.66 -15.80
CA SER A 336 -40.95 -52.72 -14.88
C SER A 336 -40.00 -51.74 -15.60
N LEU A 337 -39.25 -52.21 -16.60
CA LEU A 337 -38.37 -51.38 -17.40
C LEU A 337 -39.15 -50.45 -18.35
N SER A 338 -40.24 -50.92 -18.97
CA SER A 338 -41.07 -50.08 -19.84
C SER A 338 -41.74 -48.94 -19.07
N ASP A 339 -42.22 -49.22 -17.85
CA ASP A 339 -42.83 -48.21 -16.98
C ASP A 339 -41.79 -47.16 -16.56
N HIS A 340 -40.54 -47.56 -16.32
CA HIS A 340 -39.43 -46.63 -16.07
C HIS A 340 -39.14 -45.73 -17.28
N ILE A 341 -39.15 -46.26 -18.51
CA ILE A 341 -38.97 -45.44 -19.72
C ILE A 341 -40.14 -44.47 -19.90
N ALA A 342 -41.38 -44.93 -19.76
CA ALA A 342 -42.57 -44.09 -19.91
C ALA A 342 -42.57 -42.90 -18.92
N LYS A 343 -42.20 -43.15 -17.65
CA LYS A 343 -42.01 -42.09 -16.65
C LYS A 343 -40.91 -41.11 -17.04
N THR A 344 -39.81 -41.61 -17.61
CA THR A 344 -38.67 -40.78 -18.02
C THR A 344 -39.01 -39.92 -19.24
N GLU A 345 -39.78 -40.45 -20.20
CA GLU A 345 -40.26 -39.71 -21.37
C GLU A 345 -41.27 -38.64 -21.00
N LYS A 346 -42.19 -38.93 -20.07
CA LYS A 346 -43.10 -37.92 -19.53
C LYS A 346 -42.35 -36.78 -18.85
N ASN A 347 -41.40 -37.10 -17.98
CA ASN A 347 -40.55 -36.10 -17.33
C ASN A 347 -39.71 -35.28 -18.32
N LYS A 348 -39.33 -35.84 -19.48
CA LYS A 348 -38.64 -35.13 -20.55
C LYS A 348 -39.58 -34.15 -21.26
N ALA A 349 -40.82 -34.55 -21.52
CA ALA A 349 -41.83 -33.68 -22.13
C ALA A 349 -42.13 -32.47 -21.23
N ASP A 350 -42.42 -32.71 -19.95
CA ASP A 350 -42.72 -31.67 -18.97
C ASP A 350 -41.54 -30.67 -18.83
N LYS A 351 -40.29 -31.18 -18.80
CA LYS A 351 -39.09 -30.33 -18.75
C LYS A 351 -38.85 -29.53 -20.03
N ASN A 352 -39.18 -30.09 -21.19
CA ASN A 352 -39.05 -29.38 -22.46
C ASN A 352 -40.03 -28.20 -22.55
N GLU A 353 -41.25 -28.37 -22.06
CA GLU A 353 -42.25 -27.30 -22.02
C GLU A 353 -41.80 -26.15 -21.12
N ILE A 354 -41.30 -26.46 -19.91
CA ILE A 354 -40.71 -25.47 -18.99
C ILE A 354 -39.49 -24.77 -19.62
N TYR A 355 -38.65 -25.53 -20.36
CA TYR A 355 -37.49 -24.95 -21.06
C TYR A 355 -37.93 -23.96 -22.14
N THR A 356 -38.95 -24.29 -22.95
CA THR A 356 -39.46 -23.38 -23.98
C THR A 356 -40.03 -22.09 -23.39
N GLN A 357 -40.77 -22.18 -22.29
CA GLN A 357 -41.31 -21.01 -21.58
C GLN A 357 -40.19 -20.13 -21.01
N ARG A 358 -39.18 -20.74 -20.35
CA ARG A 358 -38.03 -19.98 -19.83
C ARG A 358 -37.20 -19.34 -20.93
N LYS A 359 -37.05 -20.00 -22.08
CA LYS A 359 -36.30 -19.44 -23.20
C LYS A 359 -36.98 -18.19 -23.75
N GLN A 360 -38.31 -18.21 -23.90
CA GLN A 360 -39.08 -17.04 -24.32
C GLN A 360 -38.94 -15.89 -23.32
N ALA A 361 -39.06 -16.16 -22.01
CA ALA A 361 -38.88 -15.13 -20.98
C ALA A 361 -37.47 -14.51 -20.99
N VAL A 362 -36.43 -15.30 -21.26
CA VAL A 362 -35.05 -14.78 -21.37
C VAL A 362 -34.88 -13.93 -22.63
N GLU A 363 -35.46 -14.31 -23.77
CA GLU A 363 -35.45 -13.48 -24.99
C GLU A 363 -36.17 -12.14 -24.76
N GLU A 364 -37.29 -12.14 -24.04
CA GLU A 364 -38.01 -10.91 -23.66
C GLU A 364 -37.18 -10.01 -22.73
N GLU A 365 -36.52 -10.57 -21.70
CA GLU A 365 -35.64 -9.80 -20.80
C GLU A 365 -34.38 -9.28 -21.51
N GLU A 366 -33.78 -10.03 -22.44
CA GLU A 366 -32.63 -9.58 -23.23
C GLU A 366 -32.99 -8.39 -24.13
N ASP A 367 -34.17 -8.43 -24.76
CA ASP A 367 -34.69 -7.32 -25.55
C ASP A 367 -34.93 -6.06 -24.69
N GLU A 368 -35.50 -6.21 -23.49
CA GLU A 368 -35.68 -5.11 -22.54
C GLU A 368 -34.34 -4.55 -22.05
N PHE A 369 -33.38 -5.42 -21.70
CA PHE A 369 -32.05 -5.02 -21.26
C PHE A 369 -31.33 -4.22 -22.35
N GLN A 370 -31.42 -4.64 -23.60
CA GLN A 370 -30.80 -3.93 -24.71
C GLN A 370 -31.43 -2.54 -24.92
N ARG A 371 -32.76 -2.43 -24.82
CA ARG A 371 -33.46 -1.13 -24.85
C ARG A 371 -33.00 -0.20 -23.72
N LEU A 372 -32.83 -0.74 -22.51
CA LEU A 372 -32.35 0.03 -21.35
C LEU A 372 -30.91 0.50 -21.55
N LYS A 373 -30.04 -0.37 -22.10
CA LYS A 373 -28.63 -0.06 -22.38
C LYS A 373 -28.48 1.05 -23.42
N ASP A 374 -29.30 1.02 -24.47
CA ASP A 374 -29.30 2.07 -25.49
C ASP A 374 -29.81 3.41 -24.93
N SER A 375 -30.83 3.37 -24.07
CA SER A 375 -31.28 4.55 -23.32
C SER A 375 -30.19 5.11 -22.40
N ALA A 376 -29.48 4.25 -21.66
CA ALA A 376 -28.38 4.67 -20.77
C ALA A 376 -27.21 5.32 -21.53
N LYS A 377 -26.83 4.77 -22.70
CA LYS A 377 -25.82 5.40 -23.57
C LYS A 377 -26.26 6.79 -24.03
N GLN A 378 -27.53 6.96 -24.40
CA GLN A 378 -28.07 8.28 -24.78
C GLN A 378 -27.99 9.28 -23.62
N TYR A 379 -28.29 8.84 -22.39
CA TYR A 379 -28.15 9.68 -21.20
C TYR A 379 -26.69 10.04 -20.90
N GLN A 380 -25.75 9.11 -21.11
CA GLN A 380 -24.33 9.36 -20.88
C GLN A 380 -23.77 10.38 -21.88
N ILE A 381 -24.12 10.25 -23.17
CA ILE A 381 -23.77 11.26 -24.20
C ILE A 381 -24.34 12.63 -23.82
N MET A 382 -25.60 12.68 -23.36
CA MET A 382 -26.22 13.93 -22.90
C MET A 382 -25.52 14.53 -21.68
N HIS A 383 -25.07 13.70 -20.74
CA HIS A 383 -24.34 14.13 -19.55
C HIS A 383 -22.96 14.69 -19.89
N ASP A 384 -22.22 14.04 -20.79
CA ASP A 384 -20.91 14.52 -21.26
C ASP A 384 -21.03 15.87 -21.97
N VAL A 385 -22.10 16.07 -22.76
CA VAL A 385 -22.40 17.35 -23.40
C VAL A 385 -22.73 18.44 -22.37
N LEU A 386 -23.45 18.10 -21.29
CA LEU A 386 -23.75 19.02 -20.19
C LEU A 386 -22.52 19.38 -19.35
N GLN A 387 -21.60 18.43 -19.14
CA GLN A 387 -20.42 18.60 -18.30
C GLN A 387 -19.30 19.39 -19.00
N ASN A 388 -19.16 19.25 -20.33
CA ASN A 388 -18.09 19.89 -21.10
C ASN A 388 -18.42 21.33 -21.58
N GLY A 389 -19.60 21.84 -21.30
CA GLY A 389 -19.84 23.28 -21.21
C GLY A 389 -19.57 24.15 -22.44
N MET A 390 -19.60 23.64 -23.69
CA MET A 390 -19.72 24.47 -24.91
C MET A 390 -20.48 23.77 -26.07
N THR A 391 -21.33 24.53 -26.75
CA THR A 391 -22.04 24.23 -28.01
C THR A 391 -21.04 24.16 -29.18
N VAL A 392 -21.25 23.44 -30.29
CA VAL A 392 -22.24 23.63 -31.38
C VAL A 392 -22.22 22.37 -32.25
N ASP A 393 -23.36 21.97 -32.82
CA ASP A 393 -23.37 21.28 -34.11
C ASP A 393 -24.11 22.12 -35.16
N THR A 394 -23.66 21.95 -36.41
CA THR A 394 -23.65 22.84 -37.60
C THR A 394 -24.91 23.62 -38.05
N GLU A 395 -26.02 23.62 -37.32
CA GLU A 395 -27.28 24.26 -37.77
C GLU A 395 -27.84 25.36 -36.84
N GLY A 396 -27.07 25.88 -35.89
CA GLY A 396 -27.33 27.21 -35.31
C GLY A 396 -28.71 27.41 -34.66
N LYS A 397 -29.32 26.38 -34.06
CA LYS A 397 -30.52 26.54 -33.22
C LYS A 397 -30.15 26.38 -31.74
N ALA A 398 -30.11 27.51 -31.05
CA ALA A 398 -29.98 27.58 -29.60
C ALA A 398 -31.16 26.88 -28.92
N PHE A 399 -30.90 25.82 -28.15
CA PHE A 399 -31.91 25.16 -27.32
C PHE A 399 -31.80 25.70 -25.88
N THR A 400 -32.57 26.75 -25.62
CA THR A 400 -32.66 27.44 -24.33
C THR A 400 -33.24 26.54 -23.25
N MET A 401 -32.84 26.83 -22.00
CA MET A 401 -33.33 26.49 -20.64
C MET A 401 -34.76 25.87 -20.44
N ALA A 402 -35.64 25.89 -21.43
CA ALA A 402 -37.02 25.37 -21.39
C ALA A 402 -37.10 23.84 -21.25
N SER A 403 -36.12 23.09 -21.77
CA SER A 403 -36.15 21.61 -21.70
C SER A 403 -35.65 21.04 -20.38
N CYS A 404 -34.94 21.86 -19.59
CA CYS A 404 -34.57 21.52 -18.22
C CYS A 404 -35.78 21.56 -17.28
N LEU A 405 -36.81 22.37 -17.57
CA LEU A 405 -38.04 22.47 -16.77
C LEU A 405 -39.02 21.32 -17.05
N THR A 406 -39.09 20.83 -18.29
CA THR A 406 -39.88 19.63 -18.62
C THR A 406 -39.26 18.35 -18.06
N ALA A 407 -37.92 18.26 -17.96
CA ALA A 407 -37.25 17.17 -17.26
C ALA A 407 -37.52 17.19 -15.74
N LYS A 408 -37.54 18.37 -15.11
CA LYS A 408 -37.94 18.53 -13.69
C LYS A 408 -39.40 18.15 -13.44
N LYS A 409 -40.32 18.46 -14.37
CA LYS A 409 -41.74 18.03 -14.29
C LYS A 409 -41.91 16.51 -14.45
N LYS A 410 -41.08 15.83 -15.25
CA LYS A 410 -41.07 14.36 -15.34
C LYS A 410 -40.50 13.69 -14.07
N LEU A 411 -39.54 14.32 -13.39
CA LEU A 411 -39.07 13.88 -12.07
C LEU A 411 -40.12 14.07 -10.96
N GLY A 412 -41.00 15.07 -11.08
CA GLY A 412 -42.12 15.28 -10.17
C GLY A 412 -43.13 14.11 -10.16
N LYS A 413 -43.41 13.53 -11.34
CA LYS A 413 -44.32 12.37 -11.47
C LYS A 413 -43.74 11.05 -10.90
N LYS A 414 -42.41 10.94 -10.74
CA LYS A 414 -41.80 9.79 -10.06
C LYS A 414 -41.92 9.86 -8.53
N LYS A 415 -42.16 11.05 -7.96
CA LYS A 415 -42.42 11.19 -6.51
C LYS A 415 -43.85 10.80 -6.11
N GLU A 416 -44.81 10.86 -7.03
CA GLU A 416 -46.17 10.34 -6.79
C GLU A 416 -46.22 8.80 -6.78
N MET A 417 -45.25 8.13 -7.40
CA MET A 417 -45.12 6.66 -7.37
C MET A 417 -44.48 6.13 -6.07
N GLN A 418 -43.93 6.99 -5.22
CA GLN A 418 -43.44 6.61 -3.88
C GLN A 418 -44.56 6.40 -2.85
N VAL A 419 -45.81 6.79 -3.18
CA VAL A 419 -46.98 6.47 -2.35
C VAL A 419 -47.52 5.06 -2.65
N ALA A 420 -47.06 4.42 -3.73
CA ALA A 420 -47.39 3.04 -4.08
C ALA A 420 -46.43 1.99 -3.47
N ALA A 421 -45.46 2.38 -2.65
CA ALA A 421 -44.48 1.49 -2.01
C ALA A 421 -44.96 0.84 -0.69
N ILE A 422 -46.23 1.01 -0.33
CA ILE A 422 -46.85 0.40 0.86
C ILE A 422 -46.99 -1.15 0.75
N PRO A 423 -47.22 -1.76 -0.44
CA PRO A 423 -47.20 -3.23 -0.59
C PRO A 423 -45.78 -3.80 -0.61
N GLU A 424 -44.81 -3.09 -1.19
CA GLU A 424 -43.39 -3.48 -1.18
C GLU A 424 -42.85 -3.49 0.25
N GLN A 425 -43.24 -2.53 1.10
CA GLN A 425 -42.83 -2.53 2.51
C GLN A 425 -43.38 -3.74 3.29
N LYS A 426 -44.56 -4.28 2.93
CA LYS A 426 -45.10 -5.52 3.54
C LYS A 426 -44.40 -6.78 3.02
N GLN A 427 -44.04 -6.83 1.75
CA GLN A 427 -43.21 -7.92 1.21
C GLN A 427 -41.80 -7.89 1.80
N LEU A 428 -41.19 -6.71 1.90
CA LEU A 428 -39.87 -6.54 2.51
C LEU A 428 -39.89 -6.89 4.00
N MET A 429 -41.00 -6.64 4.71
CA MET A 429 -41.16 -7.05 6.11
C MET A 429 -41.37 -8.56 6.24
N SER A 430 -42.15 -9.18 5.34
CA SER A 430 -42.27 -10.64 5.28
C SER A 430 -40.97 -11.33 4.89
N ASP A 431 -40.17 -10.72 4.03
CA ASP A 431 -38.87 -11.25 3.62
C ASP A 431 -37.81 -10.99 4.70
N LEU A 432 -37.91 -9.90 5.47
CA LEU A 432 -37.15 -9.69 6.69
C LEU A 432 -37.49 -10.73 7.76
N ASP A 433 -38.77 -11.05 7.98
CA ASP A 433 -39.19 -12.07 8.95
C ASP A 433 -38.63 -13.46 8.56
N LYS A 434 -38.68 -13.81 7.27
CA LYS A 434 -38.06 -15.06 6.76
C LYS A 434 -36.55 -15.04 6.89
N LEU A 435 -35.91 -13.90 6.63
CA LEU A 435 -34.45 -13.76 6.76
C LEU A 435 -34.02 -13.81 8.23
N GLU A 436 -34.82 -13.26 9.15
CA GLU A 436 -34.62 -13.39 10.60
C GLU A 436 -34.78 -14.84 11.05
N GLU A 437 -35.77 -15.57 10.53
CA GLU A 437 -35.98 -16.99 10.83
C GLU A 437 -34.84 -17.86 10.25
N GLU A 438 -34.34 -17.55 9.04
CA GLU A 438 -33.15 -18.16 8.47
C GLU A 438 -31.88 -17.83 9.26
N VAL A 439 -31.73 -16.59 9.74
CA VAL A 439 -30.62 -16.18 10.61
C VAL A 439 -30.69 -16.92 11.93
N GLN A 440 -31.87 -17.08 12.53
CA GLN A 440 -32.06 -17.81 13.79
C GLN A 440 -31.79 -19.32 13.62
N ASN A 441 -32.16 -19.89 12.47
CA ASN A 441 -31.83 -21.27 12.09
C ASN A 441 -30.32 -21.45 11.80
N LEU A 442 -29.67 -20.44 11.22
CA LEU A 442 -28.21 -20.43 11.03
C LEU A 442 -27.48 -20.23 12.35
N GLU A 443 -27.95 -19.36 13.25
CA GLU A 443 -27.38 -19.15 14.59
C GLU A 443 -27.50 -20.41 15.44
N SER A 444 -28.63 -21.10 15.39
CA SER A 444 -28.80 -22.41 16.06
C SER A 444 -27.96 -23.51 15.40
N SER A 445 -27.77 -23.48 14.08
CA SER A 445 -26.84 -24.38 13.37
C SER A 445 -25.37 -24.09 13.70
N ILE A 446 -24.99 -22.83 13.89
CA ILE A 446 -23.66 -22.38 14.33
C ILE A 446 -23.44 -22.76 15.80
N ALA A 447 -24.46 -22.64 16.65
CA ALA A 447 -24.42 -23.11 18.04
C ALA A 447 -24.32 -24.64 18.13
N ALA A 448 -24.98 -25.37 17.22
CA ALA A 448 -24.89 -26.83 17.10
C ALA A 448 -23.53 -27.32 16.58
N LEU A 449 -22.80 -26.48 15.84
CA LEU A 449 -21.49 -26.80 15.27
C LEU A 449 -20.33 -26.81 16.29
N GLN A 450 -20.58 -26.65 17.59
CA GLN A 450 -19.54 -26.58 18.64
C GLN A 450 -18.34 -25.72 18.19
N PHE A 451 -18.64 -24.51 17.71
CA PHE A 451 -17.60 -23.56 17.33
C PHE A 451 -16.82 -23.15 18.59
N ASP A 452 -15.64 -23.73 18.75
CA ASP A 452 -14.78 -23.53 19.91
C ASP A 452 -14.14 -22.14 19.82
N GLN A 453 -14.89 -21.13 20.27
CA GLN A 453 -14.51 -19.71 20.21
C GLN A 453 -13.16 -19.45 20.91
N HIS A 454 -12.75 -20.35 21.81
CA HIS A 454 -11.45 -20.34 22.44
C HIS A 454 -10.30 -20.63 21.45
N GLN A 455 -10.46 -21.62 20.56
CA GLN A 455 -9.45 -21.96 19.55
C GLN A 455 -9.30 -20.84 18.51
N LEU A 456 -10.40 -20.21 18.09
CA LEU A 456 -10.35 -19.07 17.18
C LEU A 456 -9.62 -17.88 17.84
N ASN A 457 -9.87 -17.63 19.12
CA ASN A 457 -9.20 -16.57 19.86
C ASN A 457 -7.71 -16.85 20.06
N GLU A 458 -7.30 -18.10 20.25
CA GLU A 458 -5.88 -18.50 20.30
C GLU A 458 -5.18 -18.33 18.95
N VAL A 459 -5.85 -18.71 17.85
CA VAL A 459 -5.33 -18.51 16.49
C VAL A 459 -5.24 -17.02 16.17
N ASN A 460 -6.22 -16.21 16.55
CA ASN A 460 -6.19 -14.75 16.35
C ASN A 460 -5.11 -14.07 17.19
N LYS A 461 -4.88 -14.51 18.43
CA LYS A 461 -3.75 -14.04 19.25
C LYS A 461 -2.41 -14.40 18.63
N SER A 462 -2.28 -15.63 18.14
CA SER A 462 -1.07 -16.09 17.46
C SER A 462 -0.83 -15.30 16.16
N TYR A 463 -1.90 -15.01 15.41
CA TYR A 463 -1.83 -14.19 14.21
C TYR A 463 -1.41 -12.74 14.52
N GLN A 464 -1.97 -12.14 15.58
CA GLN A 464 -1.60 -10.79 16.03
C GLN A 464 -0.13 -10.75 16.45
N GLN A 465 0.32 -11.72 17.25
CA GLN A 465 1.74 -11.82 17.65
C GLN A 465 2.66 -11.95 16.43
N LEU A 466 2.33 -12.84 15.49
CA LEU A 466 3.13 -13.03 14.27
C LEU A 466 3.13 -11.77 13.39
N SER A 467 2.01 -11.03 13.35
CA SER A 467 1.89 -9.77 12.62
C SER A 467 2.74 -8.67 13.27
N ASP A 468 2.73 -8.57 14.59
CA ASP A 468 3.55 -7.60 15.34
C ASP A 468 5.05 -7.93 15.20
N ASP A 469 5.41 -9.21 15.23
CA ASP A 469 6.78 -9.67 14.97
C ASP A 469 7.23 -9.31 13.56
N CYS A 470 6.41 -9.58 12.54
CA CYS A 470 6.66 -9.16 11.16
C CYS A 470 6.85 -7.64 11.06
N HIS A 471 6.00 -6.85 11.71
CA HIS A 471 6.12 -5.40 11.70
C HIS A 471 7.41 -4.93 12.37
N SER A 472 7.80 -5.54 13.49
CA SER A 472 9.04 -5.23 14.19
C SER A 472 10.28 -5.55 13.34
N LEU A 473 10.25 -6.68 12.61
CA LEU A 473 11.29 -7.09 11.69
C LEU A 473 11.38 -6.16 10.49
N GLU A 474 10.25 -5.72 9.92
CA GLU A 474 10.22 -4.72 8.85
C GLU A 474 10.80 -3.38 9.27
N VAL A 475 10.56 -2.94 10.52
CA VAL A 475 11.13 -1.70 11.04
C VAL A 475 12.63 -1.84 11.22
N LYS A 476 13.12 -2.96 11.77
CA LYS A 476 14.56 -3.27 11.87
C LYS A 476 15.21 -3.33 10.49
N LEU A 477 14.56 -3.95 9.52
CA LEU A 477 15.02 -4.04 8.14
C LEU A 477 15.13 -2.65 7.51
N ARG A 478 14.10 -1.81 7.64
CA ARG A 478 14.14 -0.41 7.19
C ARG A 478 15.23 0.42 7.87
N GLN A 479 15.49 0.19 9.17
CA GLN A 479 16.59 0.84 9.88
C GLN A 479 17.95 0.40 9.33
N LEU A 480 18.14 -0.89 9.06
CA LEU A 480 19.36 -1.42 8.44
C LEU A 480 19.55 -0.91 7.01
N GLU A 481 18.49 -0.87 6.20
CA GLU A 481 18.50 -0.30 4.85
C GLU A 481 18.89 1.19 4.85
N SER A 482 18.41 1.94 5.86
CA SER A 482 18.78 3.35 6.04
C SER A 482 20.25 3.52 6.49
N GLN A 483 20.74 2.64 7.36
CA GLN A 483 22.13 2.66 7.84
C GLN A 483 23.12 2.23 6.76
N PHE A 484 22.71 1.35 5.85
CA PHE A 484 23.55 0.87 4.75
C PHE A 484 22.83 1.02 3.40
N PRO A 485 22.69 2.25 2.87
CA PRO A 485 22.00 2.47 1.59
C PRO A 485 22.70 1.74 0.43
N SER A 486 24.02 1.54 0.56
CA SER A 486 24.83 0.84 -0.42
C SER A 486 24.65 -0.67 -0.40
N LEU A 487 23.94 -1.28 0.59
CA LEU A 487 23.68 -2.73 0.70
C LEU A 487 22.53 -3.24 -0.18
N GLU A 488 21.67 -2.37 -0.70
CA GLU A 488 20.54 -2.77 -1.55
C GLU A 488 20.82 -2.47 -3.03
N VAL A 489 20.78 -3.48 -3.92
CA VAL A 489 20.83 -3.24 -5.38
C VAL A 489 19.40 -3.07 -5.88
N ARG A 490 18.97 -1.82 -6.07
CA ARG A 490 17.63 -1.53 -6.58
C ARG A 490 17.59 -1.63 -8.10
N PHE A 491 17.00 -2.71 -8.59
CA PHE A 491 16.62 -2.86 -10.00
C PHE A 491 15.36 -2.03 -10.30
N SER A 492 15.27 -1.44 -11.50
CA SER A 492 14.01 -0.90 -12.00
C SER A 492 13.04 -2.06 -12.28
N GLU A 493 11.73 -1.82 -12.11
CA GLU A 493 10.65 -2.83 -12.32
C GLU A 493 10.54 -3.33 -13.78
N GLN A 494 11.42 -2.87 -14.68
CA GLN A 494 11.34 -3.10 -16.13
C GLN A 494 12.51 -3.92 -16.66
N VAL A 495 12.79 -5.08 -16.05
CA VAL A 495 13.71 -6.05 -16.66
C VAL A 495 12.90 -7.24 -17.19
N PRO A 496 12.75 -7.39 -18.52
CA PRO A 496 12.18 -8.59 -19.10
C PRO A 496 13.16 -9.75 -18.84
N GLU A 497 12.66 -10.85 -18.28
CA GLU A 497 13.32 -12.18 -18.34
C GLU A 497 14.77 -12.28 -17.81
N PHE A 498 15.19 -11.45 -16.85
CA PHE A 498 16.51 -11.60 -16.23
C PHE A 498 16.51 -12.67 -15.13
N ASP A 499 17.27 -13.76 -15.34
CA ASP A 499 17.48 -14.79 -14.33
C ASP A 499 18.33 -14.25 -13.17
N ARG A 500 17.67 -14.03 -12.02
CA ARG A 500 18.29 -13.50 -10.80
C ARG A 500 19.39 -14.40 -10.25
N ASN A 501 19.43 -15.69 -10.61
CA ASN A 501 20.43 -16.64 -10.14
C ASN A 501 21.85 -16.37 -10.68
N LYS A 502 21.97 -15.52 -11.70
CA LYS A 502 23.26 -15.06 -12.26
C LYS A 502 24.00 -14.07 -11.35
N ILE A 503 23.27 -13.42 -10.44
CA ILE A 503 23.84 -12.53 -9.42
C ILE A 503 24.11 -13.37 -8.17
N LYS A 504 25.38 -13.53 -7.81
CA LYS A 504 25.82 -14.44 -6.74
C LYS A 504 25.83 -13.81 -5.35
N GLY A 505 25.76 -12.48 -5.26
CA GLY A 505 25.76 -11.73 -4.01
C GLY A 505 26.91 -10.72 -3.93
N ARG A 506 27.01 -9.99 -2.82
CA ARG A 506 28.10 -9.01 -2.60
C ARG A 506 29.29 -9.67 -1.93
N VAL A 507 30.48 -9.12 -2.13
CA VAL A 507 31.70 -9.63 -1.47
C VAL A 507 31.53 -9.70 0.06
N ALA A 508 30.85 -8.73 0.68
CA ALA A 508 30.59 -8.73 2.12
C ALA A 508 29.71 -9.89 2.63
N GLU A 509 28.84 -10.46 1.78
CA GLU A 509 27.94 -11.58 2.12
C GLU A 509 28.64 -12.93 1.91
N LEU A 510 29.66 -12.97 1.06
CA LEU A 510 30.35 -14.19 0.61
C LEU A 510 31.58 -14.54 1.46
N ILE A 511 31.87 -13.75 2.48
CA ILE A 511 33.02 -13.91 3.37
C ILE A 511 32.61 -14.11 4.82
N ARG A 512 33.38 -14.92 5.54
CA ARG A 512 33.31 -15.09 7.01
C ARG A 512 34.64 -14.70 7.64
N ILE A 513 34.62 -14.00 8.75
CA ILE A 513 35.83 -13.54 9.43
C ILE A 513 36.22 -14.54 10.51
N LYS A 514 37.47 -15.01 10.49
CA LYS A 514 37.99 -15.98 11.48
C LYS A 514 38.06 -15.38 12.89
N ASN A 515 38.49 -14.13 13.00
CA ASN A 515 38.64 -13.41 14.28
C ASN A 515 37.98 -12.03 14.25
N PRO A 516 37.00 -11.73 15.13
CA PRO A 516 36.29 -10.45 15.12
C PRO A 516 37.17 -9.23 15.42
N ARG A 517 38.32 -9.42 16.11
CA ARG A 517 39.31 -8.35 16.35
C ARG A 517 39.93 -7.80 15.06
N MET A 518 39.90 -8.56 13.96
CA MET A 518 40.48 -8.18 12.68
C MET A 518 39.45 -7.55 11.73
N ALA A 519 38.19 -7.41 12.17
CA ALA A 519 37.12 -6.88 11.34
C ALA A 519 37.43 -5.46 10.82
N VAL A 520 37.98 -4.59 11.67
CA VAL A 520 38.36 -3.21 11.31
C VAL A 520 39.41 -3.21 10.19
N ALA A 521 40.49 -3.98 10.36
CA ALA A 521 41.55 -4.08 9.37
C ALA A 521 41.05 -4.64 8.03
N LEU A 522 40.16 -5.63 8.05
CA LEU A 522 39.57 -6.22 6.84
C LEU A 522 38.61 -5.25 6.14
N ASP A 523 37.82 -4.50 6.90
CA ASP A 523 36.90 -3.49 6.38
C ASP A 523 37.67 -2.38 5.65
N VAL A 524 38.76 -1.89 6.26
CA VAL A 524 39.65 -0.88 5.66
C VAL A 524 40.44 -1.43 4.47
N THR A 525 40.82 -2.71 4.52
CA THR A 525 41.54 -3.38 3.42
C THR A 525 40.69 -3.41 2.15
N ALA A 526 39.44 -3.87 2.27
CA ALA A 526 38.53 -4.02 1.15
C ALA A 526 37.83 -2.69 0.78
N GLY A 527 37.51 -1.86 1.76
CA GLY A 527 36.86 -0.56 1.58
C GLY A 527 35.61 -0.65 0.69
N GLY A 528 35.53 0.22 -0.31
CA GLY A 528 34.41 0.22 -1.27
C GLY A 528 34.24 -1.09 -2.07
N LYS A 529 35.27 -1.97 -2.12
CA LYS A 529 35.18 -3.25 -2.82
C LYS A 529 34.23 -4.25 -2.13
N LEU A 530 33.95 -4.08 -0.84
CA LEU A 530 32.99 -4.91 -0.10
C LEU A 530 31.56 -4.84 -0.67
N TYR A 531 31.19 -3.68 -1.21
CA TYR A 531 29.88 -3.45 -1.82
C TYR A 531 29.80 -3.92 -3.27
N SER A 532 30.89 -4.48 -3.82
CA SER A 532 30.90 -4.94 -5.20
C SER A 532 30.16 -6.27 -5.34
N VAL A 533 29.41 -6.41 -6.43
CA VAL A 533 28.50 -7.54 -6.66
C VAL A 533 29.18 -8.58 -7.54
N VAL A 534 29.24 -9.81 -7.08
CA VAL A 534 29.82 -10.95 -7.81
C VAL A 534 28.77 -11.49 -8.80
N ILE A 535 29.18 -11.63 -10.06
CA ILE A 535 28.31 -12.08 -11.17
C ILE A 535 29.00 -13.22 -11.93
N ASP A 536 28.21 -14.08 -12.55
CA ASP A 536 28.67 -15.22 -13.36
C ASP A 536 29.63 -14.83 -14.51
N SER A 537 29.25 -13.88 -15.36
CA SER A 537 30.01 -13.51 -16.57
C SER A 537 29.94 -12.02 -16.90
N SER A 538 30.96 -11.55 -17.60
CA SER A 538 31.07 -10.21 -18.19
C SER A 538 29.93 -9.90 -19.18
N GLU A 539 29.32 -10.90 -19.83
CA GLU A 539 28.15 -10.71 -20.70
C GLU A 539 26.93 -10.22 -19.92
N THR A 540 26.68 -10.82 -18.74
CA THR A 540 25.57 -10.43 -17.85
C THR A 540 25.72 -8.97 -17.39
N VAL A 541 26.95 -8.51 -17.16
CA VAL A 541 27.24 -7.10 -16.82
C VAL A 541 26.90 -6.16 -17.98
N ARG A 542 27.20 -6.56 -19.23
CA ARG A 542 26.82 -5.77 -20.42
C ARG A 542 25.31 -5.68 -20.56
N MET A 543 24.60 -6.80 -20.43
CA MET A 543 23.14 -6.84 -20.47
C MET A 543 22.50 -5.90 -19.42
N LEU A 544 23.00 -5.94 -18.18
CA LEU A 544 22.49 -5.08 -17.09
C LEU A 544 22.77 -3.59 -17.32
N ASN A 545 23.91 -3.24 -17.92
CA ASN A 545 24.24 -1.87 -18.26
C ASN A 545 23.41 -1.36 -19.45
N ASP A 546 23.27 -2.16 -20.51
CA ASP A 546 22.53 -1.80 -21.72
C ASP A 546 21.04 -1.60 -21.44
N ALA A 547 20.47 -2.43 -20.57
CA ALA A 547 19.08 -2.34 -20.16
C ALA A 547 18.79 -1.21 -19.14
N LYS A 548 19.81 -0.44 -18.71
CA LYS A 548 19.71 0.69 -17.76
C LYS A 548 18.90 0.36 -16.49
N CYS A 549 19.00 -0.87 -16.01
CA CYS A 549 18.17 -1.37 -14.91
C CYS A 549 18.61 -0.87 -13.53
N LEU A 550 19.80 -0.29 -13.43
CA LEU A 550 20.44 0.06 -12.16
C LEU A 550 20.10 1.50 -11.78
N LYS A 551 19.44 1.68 -10.63
CA LYS A 551 19.14 3.02 -10.09
C LYS A 551 20.33 3.69 -9.41
N GLN A 552 21.42 2.94 -9.20
CA GLN A 552 22.61 3.38 -8.48
C GLN A 552 23.88 2.90 -9.18
N ARG A 553 25.00 3.59 -8.94
CA ARG A 553 26.32 3.20 -9.45
C ARG A 553 26.81 1.97 -8.68
N THR A 554 26.87 0.82 -9.34
CA THR A 554 27.29 -0.46 -8.75
C THR A 554 28.51 -0.99 -9.47
N THR A 555 29.49 -1.49 -8.71
CA THR A 555 30.68 -2.17 -9.26
C THR A 555 30.41 -3.67 -9.30
N PHE A 556 30.61 -4.31 -10.46
CA PHE A 556 30.44 -5.74 -10.63
C PHE A 556 31.80 -6.45 -10.75
N LEU A 557 31.91 -7.64 -10.14
CA LEU A 557 33.04 -8.57 -10.28
C LEU A 557 32.57 -9.81 -11.05
N PRO A 558 32.75 -9.83 -12.39
CA PRO A 558 32.40 -10.99 -13.20
C PRO A 558 33.44 -12.11 -13.05
N LEU A 559 33.01 -13.32 -12.69
CA LEU A 559 33.91 -14.44 -12.34
C LEU A 559 34.80 -14.93 -13.51
N ASP A 560 34.38 -14.68 -14.75
CA ASP A 560 35.13 -14.98 -15.98
C ASP A 560 36.30 -14.01 -16.23
N ALA A 561 36.17 -12.74 -15.86
CA ALA A 561 37.14 -11.68 -16.20
C ALA A 561 37.92 -11.11 -15.00
N VAL A 562 37.59 -11.51 -13.76
CA VAL A 562 38.33 -11.05 -12.57
C VAL A 562 39.72 -11.70 -12.52
N GLU A 563 40.76 -10.86 -12.64
CA GLU A 563 42.15 -11.27 -12.36
C GLU A 563 42.42 -11.29 -10.85
N SER A 564 42.76 -12.45 -10.30
CA SER A 564 43.27 -12.56 -8.93
C SER A 564 44.79 -12.31 -8.91
N LYS A 565 45.22 -11.31 -8.12
CA LYS A 565 46.64 -11.04 -7.86
C LYS A 565 46.92 -11.30 -6.39
N ILE A 566 47.66 -12.37 -6.12
CA ILE A 566 48.12 -12.73 -4.78
C ILE A 566 49.59 -12.33 -4.67
N LEU A 567 50.00 -11.79 -3.51
CA LEU A 567 51.41 -11.51 -3.24
C LEU A 567 52.27 -12.77 -3.37
N ASN A 568 53.45 -12.63 -3.98
CA ASN A 568 54.36 -13.75 -4.19
C ASN A 568 54.81 -14.35 -2.84
N ARG A 569 54.99 -15.67 -2.77
CA ARG A 569 55.31 -16.37 -1.51
C ARG A 569 56.63 -15.90 -0.88
N ASP A 570 57.59 -15.47 -1.70
CA ASP A 570 58.86 -14.92 -1.22
C ASP A 570 58.67 -13.56 -0.54
N VAL A 571 57.75 -12.74 -1.04
CA VAL A 571 57.38 -11.45 -0.45
C VAL A 571 56.72 -11.65 0.92
N ILE A 572 55.81 -12.62 1.01
CA ILE A 572 55.13 -12.98 2.27
C ILE A 572 56.14 -13.51 3.30
N ARG A 573 57.06 -14.40 2.87
CA ARG A 573 58.11 -14.95 3.75
C ARG A 573 59.04 -13.86 4.27
N ARG A 574 59.41 -12.91 3.40
CA ARG A 574 60.25 -11.76 3.79
C ARG A 574 59.54 -10.84 4.76
N ALA A 575 58.26 -10.52 4.52
CA ALA A 575 57.45 -9.73 5.43
C ALA A 575 57.37 -10.39 6.82
N LYS A 576 57.10 -11.70 6.87
CA LYS A 576 57.06 -12.48 8.12
C LYS A 576 58.42 -12.55 8.82
N SER A 577 59.53 -12.63 8.08
CA SER A 577 60.88 -12.60 8.67
C SER A 577 61.24 -11.27 9.31
N LEU A 578 60.63 -10.16 8.89
CA LEU A 578 60.94 -8.81 9.41
C LEU A 578 60.24 -8.52 10.74
N VAL A 579 58.98 -8.97 10.90
CA VAL A 579 58.14 -8.61 12.06
C VAL A 579 57.66 -9.79 12.90
N GLY A 580 57.95 -11.02 12.47
CA GLY A 580 57.47 -12.26 13.10
C GLY A 580 56.21 -12.82 12.44
N ASP A 581 56.07 -14.15 12.47
CA ASP A 581 55.00 -14.88 11.78
C ASP A 581 53.59 -14.53 12.28
N GLU A 582 53.45 -14.25 13.58
CA GLU A 582 52.17 -13.88 14.19
C GLU A 582 51.74 -12.43 13.90
N ASN A 583 52.70 -11.57 13.56
CA ASN A 583 52.48 -10.12 13.46
C ASN A 583 52.16 -9.63 12.05
N CYS A 584 52.27 -10.49 11.03
CA CYS A 584 51.98 -10.13 9.64
C CYS A 584 51.31 -11.27 8.89
N ASN A 585 50.03 -11.09 8.56
CA ASN A 585 49.23 -12.07 7.82
C ASN A 585 48.71 -11.47 6.52
N LEU A 586 48.52 -12.30 5.49
CA LEU A 586 47.83 -11.87 4.28
C LEU A 586 46.35 -11.70 4.59
N ALA A 587 45.71 -10.64 4.09
CA ALA A 587 44.30 -10.39 4.39
C ALA A 587 43.37 -11.53 3.92
N VAL A 588 43.73 -12.26 2.85
CA VAL A 588 42.99 -13.45 2.38
C VAL A 588 42.99 -14.56 3.43
N ASP A 589 44.11 -14.77 4.13
CA ASP A 589 44.25 -15.87 5.10
C ASP A 589 43.37 -15.67 6.34
N LEU A 590 42.97 -14.42 6.60
CA LEU A 590 42.12 -14.01 7.73
C LEU A 590 40.63 -14.16 7.43
N VAL A 591 40.27 -14.45 6.18
CA VAL A 591 38.91 -14.58 5.69
C VAL A 591 38.65 -16.04 5.28
N GLU A 592 37.45 -16.54 5.55
CA GLU A 592 36.94 -17.81 5.08
C GLU A 592 35.89 -17.57 3.99
N CYS A 593 36.04 -18.20 2.83
CA CYS A 593 35.08 -18.11 1.74
C CYS A 593 33.92 -19.10 1.97
N VAL A 594 32.68 -18.64 1.80
CA VAL A 594 31.48 -19.48 1.96
C VAL A 594 31.38 -20.57 0.88
N ASN A 595 31.89 -20.31 -0.34
CA ASN A 595 31.87 -21.26 -1.45
C ASN A 595 33.13 -21.10 -2.34
N PRO A 596 33.90 -22.17 -2.61
CA PRO A 596 35.14 -22.11 -3.40
C PRO A 596 35.05 -21.41 -4.76
N GLU A 597 33.88 -21.38 -5.38
CA GLU A 597 33.65 -20.70 -6.67
C GLU A 597 33.96 -19.20 -6.63
N PHE A 598 33.85 -18.57 -5.46
CA PHE A 598 34.06 -17.13 -5.28
C PHE A 598 35.49 -16.76 -4.86
N GLN A 599 36.38 -17.74 -4.73
CA GLN A 599 37.74 -17.52 -4.25
C GLN A 599 38.51 -16.50 -5.10
N LYS A 600 38.34 -16.53 -6.43
CA LYS A 600 38.98 -15.57 -7.35
C LYS A 600 38.58 -14.11 -7.05
N ALA A 601 37.31 -13.88 -6.72
CA ALA A 601 36.81 -12.55 -6.38
C ALA A 601 37.36 -12.09 -5.02
N ILE A 602 37.47 -12.99 -4.05
CA ILE A 602 38.04 -12.69 -2.72
C ILE A 602 39.54 -12.41 -2.83
N ASP A 603 40.28 -13.21 -3.60
CA ASP A 603 41.70 -13.00 -3.85
C ASP A 603 41.96 -11.66 -4.54
N HIS A 604 41.07 -11.20 -5.43
CA HIS A 604 41.16 -9.87 -6.03
C HIS A 604 40.99 -8.73 -5.00
N VAL A 605 40.15 -8.92 -3.99
CA VAL A 605 39.87 -7.91 -2.97
C VAL A 605 40.94 -7.88 -1.88
N PHE A 606 41.36 -9.06 -1.40
CA PHE A 606 42.22 -9.19 -0.21
C PHE A 606 43.66 -9.67 -0.53
N GLY A 607 43.95 -10.18 -1.73
CA GLY A 607 45.21 -10.87 -2.06
C GLY A 607 46.47 -10.01 -2.15
N THR A 608 46.33 -8.69 -2.13
CA THR A 608 47.43 -7.72 -2.31
C THR A 608 47.83 -6.99 -1.03
N THR A 609 47.09 -7.17 0.06
CA THR A 609 47.25 -6.38 1.29
C THR A 609 47.67 -7.25 2.46
N LEU A 610 48.69 -6.81 3.20
CA LEU A 610 49.16 -7.44 4.43
C LEU A 610 48.53 -6.74 5.64
N VAL A 611 48.10 -7.51 6.63
CA VAL A 611 47.57 -7.01 7.90
C VAL A 611 48.64 -7.19 8.97
N CYS A 612 49.02 -6.08 9.60
CA CYS A 612 50.02 -6.02 10.67
C CYS A 612 49.37 -5.65 12.00
N THR A 613 49.99 -6.04 13.12
CA THR A 613 49.46 -5.70 14.47
C THR A 613 49.59 -4.21 14.77
N ASN A 614 50.80 -3.65 14.61
CA ASN A 614 51.13 -2.27 15.01
C ASN A 614 51.56 -1.39 13.82
N SER A 615 51.41 -0.07 14.00
CA SER A 615 51.82 0.96 13.02
C SER A 615 53.31 0.90 12.65
N GLU A 616 54.19 0.63 13.62
CA GLU A 616 55.64 0.50 13.38
C GLU A 616 55.99 -0.73 12.52
N MET A 617 55.29 -1.84 12.74
CA MET A 617 55.45 -3.07 11.97
C MET A 617 54.90 -2.90 10.54
N ALA A 618 53.75 -2.24 10.39
CA ALA A 618 53.19 -1.91 9.09
C ALA A 618 54.14 -1.04 8.26
N LYS A 619 54.74 0.00 8.87
CA LYS A 619 55.73 0.86 8.20
C LYS A 619 56.97 0.09 7.74
N THR A 620 57.55 -0.73 8.61
CA THR A 620 58.76 -1.50 8.28
C THR A 620 58.52 -2.49 7.14
N VAL A 621 57.37 -3.16 7.12
CA VAL A 621 56.99 -4.11 6.05
C VAL A 621 56.65 -3.38 4.75
N CYS A 622 55.92 -2.26 4.81
CA CYS A 622 55.48 -1.52 3.62
C CYS A 622 56.64 -0.89 2.82
N PHE A 623 57.61 -0.31 3.53
CA PHE A 623 58.74 0.42 2.92
C PHE A 623 59.98 -0.44 2.67
N ASP A 624 59.98 -1.73 3.03
CA ASP A 624 61.09 -2.62 2.70
C ASP A 624 61.23 -2.81 1.18
N LYS A 625 62.48 -2.73 0.69
CA LYS A 625 62.81 -2.79 -0.74
C LYS A 625 62.38 -4.11 -1.39
N GLY A 626 62.28 -5.19 -0.61
CA GLY A 626 61.88 -6.52 -1.10
C GLY A 626 60.40 -6.85 -0.98
N VAL A 627 59.62 -6.07 -0.21
CA VAL A 627 58.19 -6.34 0.00
C VAL A 627 57.32 -5.37 -0.78
N ARG A 628 57.51 -4.05 -0.63
CA ARG A 628 56.77 -2.97 -1.30
C ARG A 628 55.26 -3.27 -1.49
N ALA A 629 54.60 -3.73 -0.44
CA ALA A 629 53.18 -4.09 -0.46
C ALA A 629 52.36 -3.15 0.43
N ARG A 630 51.06 -3.01 0.14
CA ARG A 630 50.13 -2.24 0.98
C ARG A 630 49.95 -2.97 2.31
N THR A 631 50.10 -2.26 3.43
CA THR A 631 49.91 -2.82 4.77
C THR A 631 48.82 -2.06 5.53
N VAL A 632 48.04 -2.77 6.33
CA VAL A 632 46.97 -2.20 7.18
C VAL A 632 47.16 -2.67 8.63
N THR A 633 46.98 -1.79 9.61
CA THR A 633 47.06 -2.17 11.04
C THR A 633 45.73 -2.71 11.57
N LEU A 634 45.74 -3.36 12.74
CA LEU A 634 44.50 -3.77 13.42
C LEU A 634 43.56 -2.60 13.72
N ASP A 635 44.13 -1.42 13.98
CA ASP A 635 43.38 -0.18 14.26
C ASP A 635 42.86 0.52 12.98
N GLY A 636 43.21 0.02 11.80
CA GLY A 636 42.73 0.56 10.52
C GLY A 636 43.61 1.61 9.86
N ASP A 637 44.86 1.81 10.31
CA ASP A 637 45.81 2.69 9.62
C ASP A 637 46.32 2.02 8.33
N VAL A 638 46.37 2.77 7.23
CA VAL A 638 46.80 2.28 5.91
C VAL A 638 48.12 2.88 5.51
N PHE A 639 49.05 2.02 5.09
CA PHE A 639 50.35 2.39 4.53
C PHE A 639 50.44 1.88 3.09
N SER A 640 50.74 2.77 2.15
CA SER A 640 50.99 2.42 0.75
C SER A 640 52.48 2.52 0.42
N PRO A 641 53.03 1.60 -0.41
CA PRO A 641 54.43 1.65 -0.85
C PRO A 641 54.73 2.89 -1.73
N LEU A 642 53.70 3.63 -2.14
CA LEU A 642 53.80 4.91 -2.85
C LEU A 642 53.99 6.11 -1.89
N GLY A 643 54.09 5.89 -0.59
CA GLY A 643 54.34 6.94 0.40
C GLY A 643 53.08 7.61 0.97
N THR A 644 51.89 7.14 0.62
CA THR A 644 50.65 7.66 1.22
C THR A 644 50.36 6.98 2.56
N LEU A 645 50.05 7.79 3.55
CA LEU A 645 49.71 7.39 4.91
C LEU A 645 48.29 7.86 5.20
N THR A 646 47.43 6.97 5.67
CA THR A 646 46.06 7.32 6.08
C THR A 646 45.86 6.78 7.49
N GLY A 647 45.62 7.67 8.45
CA GLY A 647 45.37 7.33 9.84
C GLY A 647 44.50 8.39 10.53
N GLY A 648 43.79 7.99 11.58
CA GLY A 648 42.85 8.83 12.33
C GLY A 648 41.62 8.06 12.82
N PHE A 649 40.98 8.54 13.88
CA PHE A 649 39.75 7.94 14.40
C PHE A 649 38.61 8.12 13.39
N GLN A 650 38.32 7.06 12.65
CA GLN A 650 37.24 7.04 11.69
C GLN A 650 35.98 6.49 12.37
N GLN A 651 34.94 7.31 12.45
CA GLN A 651 33.57 6.85 12.73
C GLN A 651 33.04 6.13 11.48
N LEU A 652 33.76 5.09 11.04
CA LEU A 652 33.36 4.24 9.93
C LEU A 652 32.22 3.34 10.42
N LEU A 653 31.10 3.36 9.71
CA LEU A 653 30.12 2.28 9.78
C LEU A 653 30.80 0.99 9.30
N LEU A 654 31.32 0.21 10.25
CA LEU A 654 32.01 -1.04 9.97
C LEU A 654 30.99 -2.11 9.57
N LEU A 655 30.78 -2.24 8.26
CA LEU A 655 29.87 -3.19 7.64
C LEU A 655 30.13 -4.62 8.16
N LEU A 656 31.41 -4.99 8.22
CA LEU A 656 31.80 -6.34 8.62
C LEU A 656 31.55 -6.62 10.10
N LEU A 657 31.71 -5.61 10.96
CA LEU A 657 31.42 -5.70 12.38
C LEU A 657 29.89 -5.83 12.62
N SER A 658 29.08 -5.10 11.86
CA SER A 658 27.61 -5.18 11.96
C SER A 658 27.06 -6.52 11.48
N LEU A 659 27.57 -7.04 10.36
CA LEU A 659 27.12 -8.32 9.79
C LEU A 659 27.50 -9.52 10.66
N HIS A 660 28.66 -9.47 11.32
CA HIS A 660 29.26 -10.61 12.04
C HIS A 660 29.21 -10.46 13.57
N SER A 661 28.45 -9.49 14.11
CA SER A 661 28.22 -9.38 15.55
C SER A 661 27.48 -10.61 16.10
N PRO A 662 27.76 -11.07 17.33
CA PRO A 662 27.07 -12.24 17.89
C PRO A 662 25.54 -12.06 18.01
N SER A 663 25.06 -10.82 18.01
CA SER A 663 23.64 -10.43 17.99
C SER A 663 22.91 -10.66 16.66
N SER A 664 23.60 -10.92 15.55
CA SER A 664 23.00 -11.25 14.25
C SER A 664 22.86 -12.76 13.98
N ARG A 665 23.18 -13.62 14.97
CA ARG A 665 23.07 -15.09 14.87
C ARG A 665 21.74 -15.65 15.42
N LEU A 666 20.63 -14.94 15.19
CA LEU A 666 19.27 -15.37 15.52
C LEU A 666 18.46 -15.58 14.24
#